data_AF-A0A524L6E7-F1
#
_entry.id   AF-A0A524L6E7-F1
#
_cell.length_a   1.000
_cell.length_b   1.000
_cell.length_c   1.000
_cell.angle_alpha   90.00
_cell.angle_beta   90.00
_cell.angle_gamma   90.00
#
_symmetry.space_group_name_H-M   'P 1'
#
loop_
_entity.id
_entity.type
_entity.pdbx_description
1 polymer ?
#
loop_
_entity_poly.entity_id
_entity_poly.type
_entity_poly.pdbx_seq_one_letter_code
_entity_poly.pdbx_strand_id
1 'polypeptide(L)'
;MDLNRRNLIIPVTATRRLQLAGGQPMEQAVPEDYVTAAMVLRAMERCEGRNLEFILKTYLPVVIVPSPDLNRYFLVEQLGLTSETILEMKSPKLEKLQEQVQQAVSSEDLLKCLNGVREEIKRVLDAPSATIVGLFAGLTARGVGRLLDRPSSVIFEEYSVLLTGVINKSEFDKSIKILQDTSVILSSIEEELSKIIENIQPKVEGLVGTQEEQATPVLSRLNLRVEALENQIEVLESERVKISAGSSPDRRVKLDELDMLLAARKTALSRDQKRQADIVSNLADTSQDLLVGQDELAAESKTAFNQIRNQHSALADMLIPVRLAGEDTESSVILLPFFMAGFSKRDQLHIEVYPISHLHSNGERVSRRRDFVDMFESPSRIIDALSSLLEDRASNDVTLRKFIRDSSQDYNLLANEKARELVRSGAEALLGDALVKRPLIQELENLLSAIPETKLRKRKRRLVAHVLTDDSLCNVKFHIHNEAGKPIDGAKLELGALSLKSDSSGVITTQLPRSHYEGTVSASGFIEKSVEFSLSSTDDVVIPIVMVPLSHEEQIILRLDELVDRARRLDMIRERLWTAFESQGSTLLGIPAYRNALIELLSELGYEPEAWIAEAKKKTGMVKRLLKRDDRIDGLRRDILRMAEESKKSGGIMLFAELLVRLDDLGWSTGSDEIEGIIT
;
A
#
# COMPACT_ATOMS: atom_id res chain seq x y z
N MET A 1 -8.49 8.29 -9.10
CA MET A 1 -9.22 7.24 -9.84
C MET A 1 -10.30 7.88 -10.71
N ASP A 2 -10.73 7.23 -11.80
CA ASP A 2 -11.83 7.71 -12.66
C ASP A 2 -13.17 7.19 -12.13
N LEU A 3 -13.72 7.86 -11.11
CA LEU A 3 -14.96 7.46 -10.40
C LEU A 3 -16.18 7.37 -11.32
N ASN A 4 -16.12 7.98 -12.50
CA ASN A 4 -17.20 7.94 -13.50
C ASN A 4 -17.43 6.53 -14.08
N ARG A 5 -16.47 5.60 -13.93
CA ARG A 5 -16.56 4.22 -14.47
C ARG A 5 -16.95 3.18 -13.41
N ARG A 6 -17.29 3.62 -12.20
CA ARG A 6 -17.55 2.76 -11.05
C ARG A 6 -18.96 2.93 -10.55
N ASN A 7 -19.53 1.86 -10.00
CA ASN A 7 -20.83 1.92 -9.35
C ASN A 7 -20.71 2.56 -7.96
N LEU A 8 -21.27 3.76 -7.83
CA LEU A 8 -21.21 4.51 -6.58
C LEU A 8 -22.40 4.15 -5.70
N ILE A 9 -22.10 3.78 -4.46
CA ILE A 9 -23.08 3.59 -3.39
C ILE A 9 -22.82 4.70 -2.39
N ILE A 10 -23.74 5.65 -2.27
CA ILE A 10 -23.59 6.80 -1.38
C ILE A 10 -24.69 6.71 -0.32
N PRO A 11 -24.41 6.14 0.87
CA PRO A 11 -25.37 6.14 1.97
C PRO A 11 -25.77 7.57 2.33
N VAL A 12 -27.05 7.78 2.60
CA VAL A 12 -27.54 9.11 3.02
C VAL A 12 -26.89 9.55 4.33
N THR A 13 -26.55 10.84 4.41
CA THR A 13 -25.80 11.46 5.50
C THR A 13 -26.45 11.28 6.88
N ALA A 14 -27.78 11.27 6.94
CA ALA A 14 -28.49 10.89 8.14
C ALA A 14 -29.77 10.11 7.84
N THR A 15 -30.10 9.19 8.73
CA THR A 15 -31.37 8.45 8.70
C THR A 15 -32.18 8.65 9.96
N ARG A 16 -33.49 8.53 9.84
CA ARG A 16 -34.42 8.44 10.97
C ARG A 16 -35.02 7.05 10.98
N ARG A 17 -35.05 6.40 12.15
CA ARG A 17 -35.75 5.12 12.32
C ARG A 17 -37.25 5.35 12.42
N LEU A 18 -38.01 4.66 11.58
CA LEU A 18 -39.46 4.59 11.62
C LEU A 18 -39.89 3.22 12.12
N GLN A 19 -40.67 3.20 13.19
CA GLN A 19 -41.35 1.99 13.64
C GLN A 19 -42.74 1.95 12.97
N LEU A 20 -42.88 1.11 11.95
CA LEU A 20 -44.19 0.86 11.33
C LEU A 20 -45.01 -0.07 12.23
N ALA A 21 -46.32 0.19 12.34
CA ALA A 21 -47.21 -0.63 13.14
C ALA A 21 -47.25 -2.07 12.58
N GLY A 22 -46.67 -3.03 13.32
CA GLY A 22 -46.62 -4.45 12.94
C GLY A 22 -45.52 -4.86 11.95
N GLY A 23 -44.61 -3.96 11.56
CA GLY A 23 -43.52 -4.24 10.61
C GLY A 23 -42.11 -4.18 11.23
N GLN A 24 -41.10 -4.61 10.47
CA GLN A 24 -39.69 -4.37 10.84
C GLN A 24 -39.38 -2.86 10.80
N PRO A 25 -38.54 -2.36 11.71
CA PRO A 25 -38.12 -0.96 11.70
C PRO A 25 -37.45 -0.62 10.36
N MET A 26 -37.83 0.51 9.78
CA MET A 26 -37.31 1.00 8.49
C MET A 26 -36.50 2.27 8.70
N GLU A 27 -35.44 2.46 7.94
CA GLU A 27 -34.67 3.71 7.93
C GLU A 27 -35.15 4.62 6.80
N GLN A 28 -35.50 5.86 7.16
CA GLN A 28 -35.87 6.91 6.21
C GLN A 28 -34.74 7.93 6.11
N ALA A 29 -34.42 8.38 4.89
CA ALA A 29 -33.47 9.45 4.67
C ALA A 29 -33.97 10.78 5.29
N VAL A 30 -33.09 11.48 5.99
CA VAL A 30 -33.33 12.87 6.44
C VAL A 30 -32.92 13.81 5.30
N PRO A 31 -33.69 14.88 5.02
CA PRO A 31 -33.32 15.87 4.00
C PRO A 31 -31.92 16.46 4.21
N GLU A 32 -31.16 16.59 3.12
CA GLU A 32 -29.75 16.97 3.18
C GLU A 32 -29.54 18.42 3.65
N ASP A 33 -30.46 19.33 3.34
CA ASP A 33 -30.46 20.70 3.85
C ASP A 33 -30.57 20.74 5.38
N TYR A 34 -31.49 19.96 5.93
CA TYR A 34 -31.69 19.80 7.37
C TYR A 34 -30.42 19.28 8.08
N VAL A 35 -29.77 18.27 7.50
CA VAL A 35 -28.52 17.71 8.05
C VAL A 35 -27.38 18.70 7.95
N THR A 36 -27.19 19.33 6.79
CA THR A 36 -26.11 20.27 6.54
C THR A 36 -26.21 21.47 7.49
N ALA A 37 -27.40 22.06 7.64
CA ALA A 37 -27.62 23.16 8.57
C ALA A 37 -27.34 22.77 10.03
N ALA A 38 -27.80 21.59 10.46
CA ALA A 38 -27.55 21.11 11.81
C ALA A 38 -26.05 20.91 12.10
N MET A 39 -25.28 20.41 11.12
CA MET A 39 -23.82 20.24 11.27
C MET A 39 -23.10 21.59 11.35
N VAL A 40 -23.54 22.60 10.58
CA VAL A 40 -22.99 23.97 10.69
C VAL A 40 -23.27 24.56 12.07
N LEU A 41 -24.51 24.44 12.57
CA LEU A 41 -24.89 24.95 13.88
C LEU A 41 -24.17 24.22 15.02
N ARG A 42 -23.98 22.90 14.90
CA ARG A 42 -23.16 22.09 15.82
C ARG A 42 -21.73 22.62 15.90
N ALA A 43 -21.11 22.90 14.75
CA ALA A 43 -19.76 23.45 14.71
C ALA A 43 -19.68 24.87 15.31
N MET A 44 -20.69 25.71 15.07
CA MET A 44 -20.77 27.05 15.66
C MET A 44 -20.83 27.01 17.20
N GLU A 45 -21.65 26.12 17.79
CA GLU A 45 -21.73 25.98 19.25
C GLU A 45 -20.42 25.44 19.86
N ARG A 46 -19.63 24.66 19.10
CA ARG A 46 -18.35 24.08 19.56
C ARG A 46 -17.12 24.97 19.35
N CYS A 47 -17.31 26.20 18.87
CA CYS A 47 -16.20 27.11 18.61
C CYS A 47 -15.34 27.38 19.87
N GLU A 48 -15.87 27.38 21.09
CA GLU A 48 -15.10 27.52 22.36
C GLU A 48 -14.03 28.64 22.35
N GLY A 49 -14.31 29.77 21.68
CA GLY A 49 -13.36 30.88 21.52
C GLY A 49 -12.31 30.69 20.43
N ARG A 50 -12.52 29.75 19.52
CA ARG A 50 -11.82 29.55 18.23
C ARG A 50 -12.68 30.14 17.11
N ASN A 51 -12.06 30.48 15.99
CA ASN A 51 -12.78 30.94 14.80
C ASN A 51 -13.07 29.73 13.89
N LEU A 52 -14.33 29.56 13.48
CA LEU A 52 -14.71 28.58 12.46
C LEU A 52 -14.28 29.09 11.08
N GLU A 53 -13.34 28.42 10.44
CA GLU A 53 -12.81 28.81 9.13
C GLU A 53 -13.56 28.16 7.98
N PHE A 54 -13.79 26.85 8.09
CA PHE A 54 -14.43 26.08 7.04
C PHE A 54 -15.24 24.92 7.60
N ILE A 55 -16.22 24.50 6.80
CA ILE A 55 -16.88 23.21 6.95
C ILE A 55 -16.85 22.53 5.58
N LEU A 56 -16.44 21.28 5.54
CA LEU A 56 -16.43 20.46 4.34
C LEU A 56 -17.33 19.24 4.51
N LYS A 57 -18.14 18.96 3.50
CA LYS A 57 -18.74 17.64 3.34
C LYS A 57 -17.74 16.76 2.59
N THR A 58 -17.31 15.69 3.23
CA THR A 58 -16.27 14.79 2.73
C THR A 58 -16.78 13.36 2.59
N TYR A 59 -16.20 12.63 1.65
CA TYR A 59 -16.50 11.24 1.40
C TYR A 59 -15.24 10.39 1.52
N LEU A 60 -15.27 9.38 2.39
CA LEU A 60 -14.25 8.34 2.50
C LEU A 60 -14.58 7.22 1.49
N PRO A 61 -13.77 7.01 0.44
CA PRO A 61 -14.02 5.97 -0.56
C PRO A 61 -13.61 4.59 -0.04
N VAL A 62 -14.55 3.64 -0.07
CA VAL A 62 -14.36 2.24 0.33
C VAL A 62 -14.67 1.34 -0.85
N VAL A 63 -13.67 0.60 -1.32
CA VAL A 63 -13.81 -0.35 -2.42
C VAL A 63 -14.41 -1.65 -1.89
N ILE A 64 -15.42 -2.15 -2.60
CA ILE A 64 -16.00 -3.48 -2.35
C ILE A 64 -15.20 -4.48 -3.16
N VAL A 65 -14.52 -5.41 -2.48
CA VAL A 65 -13.69 -6.42 -3.12
C VAL A 65 -14.41 -7.78 -3.03
N PRO A 66 -14.67 -8.46 -4.15
CA PRO A 66 -15.34 -9.77 -4.14
C PRO A 66 -14.46 -10.84 -3.49
N SER A 67 -15.12 -11.77 -2.79
CA SER A 67 -14.51 -12.99 -2.27
C SER A 67 -15.05 -14.23 -3.03
N PRO A 68 -14.42 -15.40 -2.89
CA PRO A 68 -14.92 -16.65 -3.44
C PRO A 68 -16.28 -17.06 -2.85
N ASP A 69 -16.56 -16.64 -1.62
CA ASP A 69 -17.82 -16.90 -0.94
C ASP A 69 -18.96 -16.08 -1.56
N LEU A 70 -20.04 -16.77 -1.94
CA LEU A 70 -21.23 -16.14 -2.51
C LEU A 70 -21.78 -15.04 -1.58
N ASN A 71 -22.00 -13.85 -2.15
CA ASN A 71 -22.52 -12.65 -1.47
C ASN A 71 -21.68 -12.15 -0.28
N ARG A 72 -20.39 -12.51 -0.23
CA ARG A 72 -19.45 -11.98 0.76
C ARG A 72 -18.36 -11.15 0.12
N TYR A 73 -18.03 -10.05 0.77
CA TYR A 73 -17.12 -9.05 0.24
C TYR A 73 -16.18 -8.55 1.33
N PHE A 74 -14.98 -8.16 0.93
CA PHE A 74 -14.08 -7.35 1.75
C PHE A 74 -14.33 -5.87 1.49
N LEU A 75 -14.10 -5.04 2.51
CA LEU A 75 -14.17 -3.60 2.40
C LEU A 75 -12.79 -3.00 2.62
N VAL A 76 -12.30 -2.24 1.64
CA VAL A 76 -10.97 -1.62 1.67
C VAL A 76 -11.06 -0.12 1.39
N GLU A 77 -10.73 0.71 2.37
CA GLU A 77 -10.72 2.16 2.23
C GLU A 77 -9.40 2.71 1.66
N GLN A 78 -9.44 3.88 1.02
CA GLN A 78 -8.32 4.40 0.20
C GLN A 78 -7.40 5.41 0.91
N LEU A 79 -7.73 5.79 2.14
CA LEU A 79 -6.99 6.75 2.94
C LEU A 79 -5.94 6.08 3.85
N GLY A 80 -6.13 4.82 4.20
CA GLY A 80 -5.22 4.04 5.05
C GLY A 80 -5.40 4.29 6.54
N LEU A 81 -6.64 4.45 6.98
CA LEU A 81 -7.05 4.56 8.37
C LEU A 81 -6.88 3.25 9.15
N THR A 82 -7.14 2.12 8.50
CA THR A 82 -6.99 0.79 9.11
C THR A 82 -5.92 -0.02 8.40
N SER A 83 -5.49 -1.13 9.00
CA SER A 83 -4.56 -2.05 8.36
C SER A 83 -4.65 -3.42 9.01
N GLU A 84 -4.59 -4.46 8.20
CA GLU A 84 -4.65 -5.84 8.70
C GLU A 84 -3.56 -6.68 8.04
N THR A 85 -3.02 -7.64 8.79
CA THR A 85 -1.97 -8.53 8.31
C THR A 85 -2.53 -9.88 7.92
N ILE A 86 -2.25 -10.32 6.69
CA ILE A 86 -2.60 -11.65 6.18
C ILE A 86 -1.34 -12.39 5.72
N LEU A 87 -1.38 -13.71 5.65
CA LEU A 87 -0.30 -14.48 5.06
C LEU A 87 -0.45 -14.52 3.54
N GLU A 88 0.54 -14.02 2.81
CA GLU A 88 0.56 -14.06 1.36
C GLU A 88 0.84 -15.50 0.91
N MET A 89 -0.23 -16.19 0.52
CA MET A 89 -0.10 -17.55 0.02
C MET A 89 0.02 -17.54 -1.50
N LYS A 90 1.02 -18.28 -1.98
CA LYS A 90 1.19 -18.56 -3.40
C LYS A 90 0.48 -19.86 -3.73
N SER A 91 -0.16 -19.92 -4.90
CA SER A 91 -0.85 -21.12 -5.37
C SER A 91 0.09 -22.33 -5.32
N PRO A 92 -0.19 -23.33 -4.46
CA PRO A 92 0.62 -24.53 -4.37
C PRO A 92 0.35 -25.42 -5.58
N LYS A 93 1.36 -26.15 -6.05
CA LYS A 93 1.24 -27.01 -7.24
C LYS A 93 0.65 -28.39 -6.91
N LEU A 94 -0.49 -28.42 -6.23
CA LEU A 94 -1.07 -29.63 -5.66
C LEU A 94 -1.64 -30.59 -6.73
N GLU A 95 -2.31 -30.07 -7.77
CA GLU A 95 -2.87 -30.89 -8.85
C GLU A 95 -1.81 -31.76 -9.54
N LYS A 96 -0.65 -31.17 -9.87
CA LYS A 96 0.46 -31.90 -10.52
C LYS A 96 1.04 -32.97 -9.62
N LEU A 97 1.16 -32.69 -8.31
CA LEU A 97 1.64 -33.66 -7.34
C LEU A 97 0.63 -34.80 -7.17
N GLN A 98 -0.66 -34.51 -7.22
CA GLN A 98 -1.71 -35.53 -7.17
C GLN A 98 -1.61 -36.51 -8.36
N GLU A 99 -1.41 -36.01 -9.58
CA GLU A 99 -1.18 -36.85 -10.76
C GLU A 99 0.07 -37.72 -10.61
N GLN A 100 1.17 -37.15 -10.10
CA GLN A 100 2.41 -37.89 -9.85
C GLN A 100 2.23 -38.99 -8.79
N VAL A 101 1.51 -38.69 -7.71
CA VAL A 101 1.15 -39.69 -6.69
C VAL A 101 0.35 -40.81 -7.32
N GLN A 102 -0.60 -40.53 -8.22
CA GLN A 102 -1.38 -41.57 -8.91
C GLN A 102 -0.55 -42.41 -9.89
N GLN A 103 0.46 -41.83 -10.54
CA GLN A 103 1.32 -42.51 -11.51
C GLN A 103 2.52 -43.24 -10.87
N ALA A 104 2.87 -42.97 -9.61
CA ALA A 104 4.00 -43.61 -8.96
C ALA A 104 3.83 -45.14 -8.89
N VAL A 105 4.80 -45.89 -9.41
CA VAL A 105 4.81 -47.37 -9.37
C VAL A 105 5.97 -47.90 -8.52
N SER A 106 7.01 -47.10 -8.28
CA SER A 106 8.17 -47.49 -7.49
C SER A 106 8.22 -46.75 -6.14
N SER A 107 8.91 -47.34 -5.15
CA SER A 107 9.15 -46.71 -3.84
C SER A 107 9.94 -45.41 -3.95
N GLU A 108 10.92 -45.34 -4.87
CA GLU A 108 11.70 -44.11 -5.10
C GLU A 108 10.83 -42.97 -5.66
N ASP A 109 9.92 -43.28 -6.59
CA ASP A 109 9.01 -42.28 -7.16
C ASP A 109 8.01 -41.79 -6.11
N LEU A 110 7.52 -42.68 -5.24
CA LEU A 110 6.62 -42.31 -4.16
C LEU A 110 7.33 -41.47 -3.09
N LEU A 111 8.58 -41.78 -2.74
CA LEU A 111 9.42 -40.96 -1.86
C LEU A 111 9.65 -39.55 -2.43
N LYS A 112 9.90 -39.43 -3.74
CA LYS A 112 10.00 -38.11 -4.40
C LYS A 112 8.68 -37.34 -4.32
N CYS A 113 7.55 -38.01 -4.50
CA CYS A 113 6.23 -37.38 -4.36
C CYS A 113 5.98 -36.91 -2.93
N LEU A 114 6.27 -37.75 -1.93
CA LEU A 114 6.18 -37.40 -0.50
C LEU A 114 6.97 -36.13 -0.19
N ASN A 115 8.25 -36.09 -0.59
CA ASN A 115 9.10 -34.92 -0.37
C ASN A 115 8.58 -33.68 -1.11
N GLY A 116 8.06 -33.84 -2.33
CA GLY A 116 7.45 -32.74 -3.09
C GLY A 116 6.22 -32.15 -2.39
N VAL A 117 5.34 -32.99 -1.83
CA VAL A 117 4.18 -32.53 -1.06
C VAL A 117 4.62 -31.82 0.22
N ARG A 118 5.61 -32.36 0.93
CA ARG A 118 6.19 -31.72 2.12
C ARG A 118 6.80 -30.35 1.81
N GLU A 119 7.48 -30.20 0.68
CA GLU A 119 7.99 -28.89 0.25
C GLU A 119 6.88 -27.87 0.01
N GLU A 120 5.77 -28.26 -0.62
CA GLU A 120 4.63 -27.36 -0.80
C GLU A 120 3.95 -27.03 0.53
N ILE A 121 3.77 -28.00 1.44
CA ILE A 121 3.28 -27.76 2.79
C ILE A 121 4.19 -26.78 3.54
N LYS A 122 5.50 -26.95 3.42
CA LYS A 122 6.46 -26.04 4.04
C LYS A 122 6.35 -24.61 3.48
N ARG A 123 6.09 -24.44 2.19
CA ARG A 123 5.82 -23.10 1.61
C ARG A 123 4.56 -22.45 2.16
N VAL A 124 3.54 -23.23 2.50
CA VAL A 124 2.32 -22.73 3.17
C VAL A 124 2.62 -22.31 4.60
N LEU A 125 3.41 -23.11 5.33
CA LEU A 125 3.83 -22.80 6.70
C LEU A 125 4.73 -21.55 6.76
N ASP A 126 5.68 -21.44 5.84
CA ASP A 126 6.67 -20.36 5.74
C ASP A 126 6.16 -19.13 4.95
N ALA A 127 4.84 -19.03 4.69
CA ALA A 127 4.26 -17.94 3.92
C ALA A 127 4.54 -16.57 4.58
N PRO A 128 5.02 -15.55 3.83
CA PRO A 128 5.33 -14.24 4.39
C PRO A 128 4.05 -13.49 4.78
N SER A 129 4.13 -12.61 5.78
CA SER A 129 3.04 -11.71 6.13
C SER A 129 3.01 -10.49 5.21
N ALA A 130 1.82 -10.15 4.72
CA ALA A 130 1.53 -8.95 3.95
C ALA A 130 0.55 -8.07 4.73
N THR A 131 0.84 -6.77 4.82
CA THR A 131 -0.07 -5.80 5.45
C THR A 131 -0.95 -5.17 4.38
N ILE A 132 -2.26 -5.32 4.53
CA ILE A 132 -3.28 -4.72 3.66
C ILE A 132 -3.75 -3.43 4.33
N VAL A 133 -3.26 -2.31 3.82
CA VAL A 133 -3.64 -0.97 4.28
C VAL A 133 -5.06 -0.65 3.80
N GLY A 134 -5.87 -0.15 4.71
CA GLY A 134 -7.28 0.20 4.54
C GLY A 134 -8.27 -0.95 4.63
N LEU A 135 -7.82 -2.18 4.90
CA LEU A 135 -8.74 -3.30 5.10
C LEU A 135 -9.52 -3.13 6.40
N PHE A 136 -10.85 -3.18 6.33
CA PHE A 136 -11.69 -3.28 7.52
C PHE A 136 -11.79 -4.73 7.98
N ALA A 137 -11.76 -4.94 9.31
CA ALA A 137 -11.90 -6.25 9.93
C ALA A 137 -12.83 -6.26 11.15
N GLY A 138 -13.39 -7.43 11.43
CA GLY A 138 -14.20 -7.71 12.61
C GLY A 138 -15.36 -6.73 12.78
N LEU A 139 -15.39 -6.02 13.90
CA LEU A 139 -16.46 -5.06 14.19
C LEU A 139 -16.48 -3.87 13.22
N THR A 140 -15.31 -3.42 12.72
CA THR A 140 -15.25 -2.28 11.79
C THR A 140 -15.90 -2.62 10.46
N ALA A 141 -15.55 -3.77 9.88
CA ALA A 141 -16.13 -4.28 8.65
C ALA A 141 -17.66 -4.42 8.79
N ARG A 142 -18.12 -5.07 9.86
CA ARG A 142 -19.57 -5.25 10.13
C ARG A 142 -20.30 -3.93 10.35
N GLY A 143 -19.68 -2.97 11.04
CA GLY A 143 -20.26 -1.66 11.32
C GLY A 143 -20.45 -0.84 10.04
N VAL A 144 -19.43 -0.81 9.18
CA VAL A 144 -19.50 -0.16 7.86
C VAL A 144 -20.46 -0.91 6.93
N GLY A 145 -20.45 -2.24 6.96
CA GLY A 145 -21.35 -3.07 6.16
C GLY A 145 -22.82 -2.79 6.42
N ARG A 146 -23.22 -2.51 7.67
CA ARG A 146 -24.60 -2.10 8.00
C ARG A 146 -25.04 -0.79 7.35
N LEU A 147 -24.10 0.07 6.96
CA LEU A 147 -24.44 1.32 6.25
C LEU A 147 -24.89 1.05 4.82
N LEU A 148 -24.63 -0.13 4.25
CA LEU A 148 -25.12 -0.54 2.93
C LEU A 148 -26.63 -0.82 2.94
N ASP A 149 -27.21 -1.13 4.09
CA ASP A 149 -28.66 -1.31 4.23
C ASP A 149 -29.42 0.03 4.28
N ARG A 150 -28.70 1.16 4.35
CA ARG A 150 -29.31 2.50 4.35
C ARG A 150 -29.80 2.88 2.95
N PRO A 151 -30.80 3.79 2.87
CA PRO A 151 -31.09 4.48 1.63
C PRO A 151 -29.80 5.07 1.04
N SER A 152 -29.59 4.88 -0.26
CA SER A 152 -28.38 5.35 -0.95
C SER A 152 -28.70 6.04 -2.27
N SER A 153 -27.79 6.91 -2.70
CA SER A 153 -27.81 7.55 -4.01
C SER A 153 -26.59 7.11 -4.84
N VAL A 154 -26.67 7.39 -6.15
CA VAL A 154 -25.55 7.19 -7.10
C VAL A 154 -24.88 8.54 -7.45
N ILE A 155 -25.51 9.65 -7.05
CA ILE A 155 -25.06 11.01 -7.32
C ILE A 155 -24.60 11.64 -5.99
N PHE A 156 -23.37 12.16 -5.97
CA PHE A 156 -22.83 12.94 -4.85
C PHE A 156 -22.89 14.44 -5.16
N GLU A 157 -22.86 15.28 -4.14
CA GLU A 157 -23.06 16.72 -4.31
C GLU A 157 -21.82 17.41 -4.88
N GLU A 158 -22.02 18.41 -5.72
CA GLU A 158 -20.94 19.14 -6.41
C GLU A 158 -19.99 19.88 -5.44
N TYR A 159 -20.45 20.17 -4.21
CA TYR A 159 -19.69 20.85 -3.17
C TYR A 159 -18.98 19.89 -2.20
N SER A 160 -19.02 18.58 -2.45
CA SER A 160 -18.37 17.58 -1.61
C SER A 160 -16.94 17.27 -2.04
N VAL A 161 -16.11 16.85 -1.08
CA VAL A 161 -14.70 16.50 -1.27
C VAL A 161 -14.51 15.00 -1.14
N LEU A 162 -13.76 14.39 -2.05
CA LEU A 162 -13.40 12.98 -1.97
C LEU A 162 -12.03 12.84 -1.29
N LEU A 163 -11.98 12.07 -0.21
CA LEU A 163 -10.74 11.79 0.52
C LEU A 163 -9.95 10.72 -0.23
N THR A 164 -9.27 11.12 -1.30
CA THR A 164 -8.39 10.24 -2.10
C THR A 164 -6.96 10.71 -2.04
N GLY A 165 -5.99 9.78 -2.06
CA GLY A 165 -4.63 10.10 -2.52
C GLY A 165 -3.52 10.09 -1.46
N VAL A 166 -3.70 9.44 -0.31
CA VAL A 166 -2.57 9.15 0.60
C VAL A 166 -1.89 7.84 0.20
N ILE A 167 -2.65 6.81 -0.16
CA ILE A 167 -2.08 5.54 -0.65
C ILE A 167 -1.81 5.63 -2.16
N ASN A 168 -0.62 5.18 -2.57
CA ASN A 168 -0.28 5.06 -3.98
C ASN A 168 -1.20 4.04 -4.67
N LYS A 169 -1.82 4.41 -5.78
CA LYS A 169 -2.74 3.52 -6.53
C LYS A 169 -2.10 2.16 -6.85
N SER A 170 -0.82 2.15 -7.20
CA SER A 170 -0.11 0.90 -7.53
C SER A 170 0.08 -0.02 -6.33
N GLU A 171 0.19 0.53 -5.12
CA GLU A 171 0.29 -0.25 -3.87
C GLU A 171 -1.09 -0.77 -3.48
N PHE A 172 -2.11 0.08 -3.58
CA PHE A 172 -3.49 -0.29 -3.32
C PHE A 172 -3.96 -1.45 -4.21
N ASP A 173 -3.70 -1.36 -5.52
CA ASP A 173 -4.07 -2.41 -6.49
C ASP A 173 -3.32 -3.73 -6.21
N LYS A 174 -2.06 -3.68 -5.73
CA LYS A 174 -1.30 -4.86 -5.29
C LYS A 174 -1.92 -5.50 -4.04
N SER A 175 -2.27 -4.69 -3.05
CA SER A 175 -2.88 -5.18 -1.80
C SER A 175 -4.22 -5.87 -2.05
N ILE A 176 -5.07 -5.30 -2.91
CA ILE A 176 -6.33 -5.95 -3.33
C ILE A 176 -6.05 -7.30 -3.99
N LYS A 177 -5.06 -7.35 -4.89
CA LYS A 177 -4.72 -8.59 -5.59
C LYS A 177 -4.25 -9.68 -4.62
N ILE A 178 -3.36 -9.34 -3.67
CA ILE A 178 -2.89 -10.28 -2.65
C ILE A 178 -4.06 -10.83 -1.83
N LEU A 179 -5.00 -9.97 -1.42
CA LEU A 179 -6.18 -10.36 -0.67
C LEU A 179 -7.07 -11.34 -1.46
N GLN A 180 -7.33 -11.04 -2.73
CA GLN A 180 -8.14 -11.89 -3.62
C GLN A 180 -7.47 -13.24 -3.86
N ASP A 181 -6.19 -13.23 -4.26
CA ASP A 181 -5.42 -14.45 -4.54
C ASP A 181 -5.37 -15.36 -3.30
N THR A 182 -5.08 -14.78 -2.12
CA THR A 182 -5.03 -15.51 -0.85
C THR A 182 -6.39 -16.10 -0.48
N SER A 183 -7.48 -15.33 -0.67
CA SER A 183 -8.84 -15.80 -0.38
C SER A 183 -9.25 -16.97 -1.27
N VAL A 184 -8.92 -16.91 -2.57
CA VAL A 184 -9.18 -18.01 -3.51
C VAL A 184 -8.42 -19.26 -3.10
N ILE A 185 -7.13 -19.14 -2.79
CA ILE A 185 -6.30 -20.28 -2.38
C ILE A 185 -6.84 -20.93 -1.10
N LEU A 186 -7.20 -20.13 -0.08
CA LEU A 186 -7.74 -20.65 1.18
C LEU A 186 -9.04 -21.44 1.01
N SER A 187 -9.84 -21.10 0.00
CA SER A 187 -11.12 -21.76 -0.22
C SER A 187 -10.99 -23.20 -0.73
N SER A 188 -9.89 -23.57 -1.39
CA SER A 188 -9.69 -24.92 -1.98
C SER A 188 -8.55 -25.72 -1.36
N ILE A 189 -7.53 -25.07 -0.80
CA ILE A 189 -6.28 -25.72 -0.36
C ILE A 189 -6.48 -26.80 0.71
N GLU A 190 -7.44 -26.62 1.63
CA GLU A 190 -7.73 -27.62 2.65
C GLU A 190 -8.27 -28.92 2.02
N GLU A 191 -9.17 -28.80 1.04
CA GLU A 191 -9.76 -29.94 0.35
C GLU A 191 -8.73 -30.65 -0.55
N GLU A 192 -7.93 -29.87 -1.28
CA GLU A 192 -6.86 -30.38 -2.15
C GLU A 192 -5.78 -31.15 -1.36
N LEU A 193 -5.29 -30.57 -0.25
CA LEU A 193 -4.31 -31.23 0.62
C LEU A 193 -4.88 -32.50 1.24
N SER A 194 -6.13 -32.47 1.71
CA SER A 194 -6.80 -33.64 2.29
C SER A 194 -6.87 -34.80 1.27
N LYS A 195 -7.29 -34.51 0.03
CA LYS A 195 -7.34 -35.50 -1.06
C LYS A 195 -5.98 -36.10 -1.36
N ILE A 196 -4.91 -35.32 -1.35
CA ILE A 196 -3.56 -35.84 -1.64
C ILE A 196 -3.10 -36.78 -0.53
N ILE A 197 -3.28 -36.39 0.74
CA ILE A 197 -2.87 -37.20 1.90
C ILE A 197 -3.64 -38.52 1.95
N GLU A 198 -4.96 -38.48 1.72
CA GLU A 198 -5.81 -39.68 1.65
C GLU A 198 -5.41 -40.65 0.54
N ASN A 199 -4.84 -40.15 -0.57
CA ASN A 199 -4.36 -40.99 -1.67
C ASN A 199 -2.96 -41.59 -1.44
N ILE A 200 -2.11 -40.95 -0.62
CA ILE A 200 -0.74 -41.40 -0.35
C ILE A 200 -0.75 -42.63 0.56
N GLN A 201 -1.55 -42.62 1.63
CA GLN A 201 -1.60 -43.69 2.62
C GLN A 201 -1.85 -45.09 2.01
N PRO A 202 -2.93 -45.35 1.26
CA PRO A 202 -3.19 -46.67 0.70
C PRO A 202 -2.11 -47.10 -0.31
N LYS A 203 -1.41 -46.13 -0.91
CA LYS A 203 -0.38 -46.38 -1.90
C LYS A 203 0.96 -46.77 -1.29
N VAL A 204 1.31 -46.18 -0.14
CA VAL A 204 2.44 -46.63 0.69
C VAL A 204 2.18 -48.06 1.18
N GLU A 205 1.02 -48.30 1.79
CA GLU A 205 0.63 -49.62 2.29
C GLU A 205 0.64 -50.69 1.18
N GLY A 206 0.13 -50.37 0.00
CA GLY A 206 0.13 -51.27 -1.16
C GLY A 206 1.54 -51.58 -1.71
N LEU A 207 2.43 -50.59 -1.77
CA LEU A 207 3.80 -50.82 -2.26
C LEU A 207 4.65 -51.60 -1.24
N VAL A 208 4.54 -51.29 0.05
CA VAL A 208 5.22 -52.06 1.10
C VAL A 208 4.72 -53.51 1.10
N GLY A 209 3.40 -53.71 1.05
CA GLY A 209 2.80 -55.05 0.99
C GLY A 209 3.24 -55.85 -0.24
N THR A 210 3.25 -55.24 -1.43
CA THR A 210 3.71 -55.94 -2.66
C THR A 210 5.20 -56.27 -2.64
N GLN A 211 6.04 -55.42 -2.04
CA GLN A 211 7.47 -55.72 -1.87
C GLN A 211 7.70 -56.86 -0.90
N GLU A 212 6.98 -56.89 0.22
CA GLU A 212 7.01 -58.02 1.17
C GLU A 212 6.54 -59.31 0.50
N GLU A 213 5.43 -59.29 -0.24
CA GLU A 213 4.91 -60.45 -0.98
C GLU A 213 5.90 -60.98 -2.02
N GLN A 214 6.61 -60.10 -2.73
CA GLN A 214 7.62 -60.50 -3.72
C GLN A 214 8.90 -61.05 -3.08
N ALA A 215 9.32 -60.53 -1.92
CA ALA A 215 10.52 -60.95 -1.23
C ALA A 215 10.35 -62.23 -0.42
N THR A 216 9.16 -62.46 0.16
CA THR A 216 8.84 -63.64 0.98
C THR A 216 9.14 -64.99 0.30
N PRO A 217 8.75 -65.27 -0.96
CA PRO A 217 9.07 -66.52 -1.64
C PRO A 217 10.56 -66.65 -1.97
N VAL A 218 11.27 -65.55 -2.19
CA VAL A 218 12.72 -65.55 -2.46
C VAL A 218 13.50 -65.82 -1.18
N LEU A 219 13.13 -65.16 -0.08
CA LEU A 219 13.71 -65.35 1.25
C LEU A 219 13.47 -66.76 1.79
N SER A 220 12.26 -67.30 1.65
CA SER A 220 11.97 -68.69 2.07
C SER A 220 12.80 -69.72 1.30
N ARG A 221 12.99 -69.54 -0.02
CA ARG A 221 13.88 -70.40 -0.83
C ARG A 221 15.35 -70.27 -0.41
N LEU A 222 15.81 -69.05 -0.11
CA LEU A 222 17.17 -68.80 0.39
C LEU A 222 17.36 -69.46 1.77
N ASN A 223 16.41 -69.32 2.68
CA ASN A 223 16.46 -69.94 4.02
C ASN A 223 16.61 -71.46 3.93
N LEU A 224 15.76 -72.13 3.14
CA LEU A 224 15.85 -73.58 2.92
C LEU A 224 17.21 -74.00 2.34
N ARG A 225 17.79 -73.17 1.46
CA ARG A 225 19.08 -73.44 0.84
C ARG A 225 20.25 -73.20 1.79
N VAL A 226 20.18 -72.18 2.62
CA VAL A 226 21.14 -71.90 3.71
C VAL A 226 21.14 -73.07 4.69
N GLU A 227 19.97 -73.50 5.16
CA GLU A 227 19.81 -74.65 6.07
C GLU A 227 20.35 -75.95 5.46
N ALA A 228 20.10 -76.18 4.16
CA ALA A 228 20.64 -77.35 3.46
C ALA A 228 22.18 -77.30 3.34
N LEU A 229 22.77 -76.12 3.13
CA LEU A 229 24.22 -75.93 3.07
C LEU A 229 24.88 -76.10 4.43
N GLU A 230 24.26 -75.61 5.50
CA GLU A 230 24.72 -75.80 6.89
C GLU A 230 24.75 -77.28 7.25
N ASN A 231 23.67 -78.02 7.00
CA ASN A 231 23.61 -79.47 7.20
C ASN A 231 24.67 -80.22 6.38
N GLN A 232 24.90 -79.84 5.12
CA GLN A 232 25.92 -80.46 4.27
C GLN A 232 27.35 -80.20 4.80
N ILE A 233 27.62 -78.98 5.28
CA ILE A 233 28.91 -78.63 5.89
C ILE A 233 29.12 -79.45 7.15
N GLU A 234 28.12 -79.57 8.02
CA GLU A 234 28.20 -80.35 9.26
C GLU A 234 28.48 -81.84 8.97
N VAL A 235 27.78 -82.43 7.99
CA VAL A 235 28.02 -83.81 7.57
C VAL A 235 29.45 -84.00 7.04
N LEU A 236 29.93 -83.11 6.15
CA LEU A 236 31.28 -83.18 5.59
C LEU A 236 32.37 -82.94 6.66
N GLU A 237 32.13 -82.07 7.62
CA GLU A 237 33.01 -81.87 8.77
C GLU A 237 33.08 -83.12 9.65
N SER A 238 31.94 -83.78 9.89
CA SER A 238 31.90 -85.04 10.63
C SER A 238 32.63 -86.18 9.90
N GLU A 239 32.52 -86.25 8.57
CA GLU A 239 33.22 -87.24 7.72
C GLU A 239 34.73 -86.98 7.68
N ARG A 240 35.12 -85.70 7.59
CA ARG A 240 36.51 -85.28 7.68
C ARG A 240 37.15 -85.71 9.00
N VAL A 241 36.44 -85.55 10.13
CA VAL A 241 36.91 -86.02 11.45
C VAL A 241 37.08 -87.54 11.47
N LYS A 242 36.11 -88.30 10.95
CA LYS A 242 36.19 -89.77 10.86
C LYS A 242 37.36 -90.26 10.01
N ILE A 243 37.58 -89.67 8.83
CA ILE A 243 38.68 -90.05 7.92
C ILE A 243 40.04 -89.63 8.50
N SER A 244 40.11 -88.54 9.25
CA SER A 244 41.32 -88.11 9.96
C SER A 244 41.72 -89.05 11.11
N ALA A 245 40.78 -89.83 11.67
CA ALA A 245 41.04 -90.78 12.75
C ALA A 245 41.46 -92.19 12.25
N GLY A 246 41.26 -92.51 10.97
CA GLY A 246 41.56 -93.84 10.39
C GLY A 246 42.97 -93.99 9.79
N SER A 247 43.45 -95.23 9.68
CA SER A 247 44.71 -95.60 9.00
C SER A 247 44.42 -96.22 7.62
N SER A 248 44.31 -95.38 6.58
CA SER A 248 44.09 -95.82 5.19
C SER A 248 45.17 -95.23 4.26
N PRO A 249 45.66 -95.98 3.24
CA PRO A 249 46.71 -95.51 2.33
C PRO A 249 46.28 -94.35 1.42
N ASP A 250 44.98 -94.19 1.12
CA ASP A 250 44.42 -93.11 0.27
C ASP A 250 43.95 -91.87 1.07
N ARG A 251 44.28 -91.81 2.36
CA ARG A 251 43.77 -90.80 3.31
C ARG A 251 44.06 -89.35 2.87
N ARG A 252 45.23 -89.08 2.29
CA ARG A 252 45.66 -87.73 1.91
C ARG A 252 44.81 -87.17 0.77
N VAL A 253 44.60 -87.97 -0.27
CA VAL A 253 43.78 -87.61 -1.45
C VAL A 253 42.33 -87.37 -1.05
N LYS A 254 41.75 -88.26 -0.23
CA LYS A 254 40.38 -88.10 0.27
C LYS A 254 40.18 -86.89 1.17
N LEU A 255 41.20 -86.52 1.95
CA LEU A 255 41.17 -85.30 2.77
C LEU A 255 41.26 -84.04 1.93
N ASP A 256 42.12 -84.01 0.91
CA ASP A 256 42.24 -82.87 -0.01
C ASP A 256 40.95 -82.65 -0.82
N GLU A 257 40.31 -83.73 -1.30
CA GLU A 257 39.01 -83.68 -1.97
C GLU A 257 37.89 -83.17 -1.05
N LEU A 258 37.87 -83.62 0.22
CA LEU A 258 36.92 -83.15 1.24
C LEU A 258 37.15 -81.69 1.61
N ASP A 259 38.40 -81.26 1.73
CA ASP A 259 38.76 -79.87 2.06
C ASP A 259 38.38 -78.93 0.90
N MET A 260 38.56 -79.36 -0.35
CA MET A 260 38.05 -78.63 -1.52
C MET A 260 36.53 -78.51 -1.53
N LEU A 261 35.81 -79.61 -1.24
CA LEU A 261 34.35 -79.61 -1.15
C LEU A 261 33.83 -78.72 -0.01
N LEU A 262 34.47 -78.77 1.16
CA LEU A 262 34.15 -77.91 2.30
C LEU A 262 34.37 -76.44 1.98
N ALA A 263 35.49 -76.10 1.33
CA ALA A 263 35.76 -74.73 0.90
C ALA A 263 34.71 -74.22 -0.09
N ALA A 264 34.30 -75.06 -1.06
CA ALA A 264 33.25 -74.72 -2.02
C ALA A 264 31.87 -74.53 -1.36
N ARG A 265 31.53 -75.34 -0.35
CA ARG A 265 30.26 -75.22 0.39
C ARG A 265 30.23 -74.02 1.33
N LYS A 266 31.32 -73.75 2.06
CA LYS A 266 31.47 -72.55 2.91
C LYS A 266 31.39 -71.25 2.11
N THR A 267 31.99 -71.21 0.92
CA THR A 267 31.88 -70.05 0.01
C THR A 267 30.49 -69.91 -0.63
N ALA A 268 29.74 -71.00 -0.83
CA ALA A 268 28.34 -70.93 -1.24
C ALA A 268 27.44 -70.39 -0.10
N LEU A 269 27.63 -70.89 1.12
CA LEU A 269 26.90 -70.44 2.31
C LEU A 269 27.11 -68.94 2.57
N SER A 270 28.36 -68.48 2.55
CA SER A 270 28.69 -67.06 2.75
C SER A 270 28.04 -66.15 1.68
N ARG A 271 27.96 -66.61 0.43
CA ARG A 271 27.29 -65.86 -0.64
C ARG A 271 25.77 -65.79 -0.44
N ASP A 272 25.14 -66.90 -0.07
CA ASP A 272 23.70 -66.96 0.12
C ASP A 272 23.27 -66.20 1.38
N GLN A 273 24.05 -66.27 2.48
CA GLN A 273 23.86 -65.46 3.70
C GLN A 273 24.03 -63.96 3.41
N LYS A 274 25.05 -63.57 2.63
CA LYS A 274 25.25 -62.18 2.24
C LYS A 274 24.07 -61.67 1.40
N ARG A 275 23.64 -62.45 0.40
CA ARG A 275 22.49 -62.10 -0.44
C ARG A 275 21.19 -61.97 0.36
N GLN A 276 20.99 -62.83 1.34
CA GLN A 276 19.86 -62.75 2.26
C GLN A 276 19.91 -61.45 3.08
N ALA A 277 21.06 -61.15 3.69
CA ALA A 277 21.25 -59.92 4.45
C ALA A 277 21.02 -58.66 3.59
N ASP A 278 21.52 -58.65 2.36
CA ASP A 278 21.34 -57.54 1.41
C ASP A 278 19.87 -57.34 1.04
N ILE A 279 19.09 -58.42 0.82
CA ILE A 279 17.66 -58.31 0.52
C ILE A 279 16.86 -57.81 1.73
N VAL A 280 17.16 -58.33 2.92
CA VAL A 280 16.46 -57.93 4.16
C VAL A 280 16.76 -56.48 4.52
N SER A 281 18.02 -56.04 4.42
CA SER A 281 18.37 -54.64 4.70
C SER A 281 17.70 -53.69 3.71
N ASN A 282 17.81 -53.95 2.40
CA ASN A 282 17.20 -53.06 1.40
C ASN A 282 15.68 -52.92 1.59
N LEU A 283 14.98 -54.03 1.90
CA LEU A 283 13.53 -54.00 2.09
C LEU A 283 13.14 -53.27 3.39
N ALA A 284 13.90 -53.49 4.46
CA ALA A 284 13.73 -52.77 5.72
C ALA A 284 13.99 -51.27 5.54
N ASP A 285 15.07 -50.89 4.85
CA ASP A 285 15.45 -49.50 4.61
C ASP A 285 14.39 -48.78 3.77
N THR A 286 13.94 -49.36 2.65
CA THR A 286 12.91 -48.73 1.79
C THR A 286 11.53 -48.65 2.45
N SER A 287 11.15 -49.66 3.24
CA SER A 287 9.88 -49.65 3.97
C SER A 287 9.92 -48.62 5.10
N GLN A 288 11.04 -48.57 5.84
CA GLN A 288 11.25 -47.61 6.90
C GLN A 288 11.24 -46.17 6.38
N ASP A 289 11.92 -45.89 5.27
CA ASP A 289 11.96 -44.55 4.67
C ASP A 289 10.57 -44.07 4.23
N LEU A 290 9.76 -44.96 3.65
CA LEU A 290 8.38 -44.65 3.24
C LEU A 290 7.47 -44.39 4.44
N LEU A 291 7.55 -45.22 5.48
CA LEU A 291 6.75 -45.09 6.70
C LEU A 291 7.12 -43.81 7.48
N VAL A 292 8.42 -43.55 7.65
CA VAL A 292 8.90 -42.31 8.28
C VAL A 292 8.47 -41.09 7.46
N GLY A 293 8.60 -41.13 6.13
CA GLY A 293 8.16 -40.05 5.26
C GLY A 293 6.65 -39.80 5.35
N GLN A 294 5.84 -40.85 5.52
CA GLN A 294 4.39 -40.74 5.73
C GLN A 294 4.05 -40.13 7.09
N ASP A 295 4.70 -40.56 8.17
CA ASP A 295 4.48 -40.04 9.52
C ASP A 295 4.87 -38.56 9.62
N GLU A 296 6.01 -38.18 9.04
CA GLU A 296 6.46 -36.78 8.96
C GLU A 296 5.46 -35.94 8.14
N LEU A 297 5.01 -36.44 6.99
CA LEU A 297 3.99 -35.78 6.19
C LEU A 297 2.69 -35.58 6.98
N ALA A 298 2.23 -36.58 7.72
CA ALA A 298 1.01 -36.48 8.53
C ALA A 298 1.14 -35.42 9.63
N ALA A 299 2.29 -35.36 10.31
CA ALA A 299 2.58 -34.37 11.34
C ALA A 299 2.65 -32.94 10.79
N GLU A 300 3.36 -32.74 9.67
CA GLU A 300 3.45 -31.45 8.97
C GLU A 300 2.08 -31.00 8.44
N SER A 301 1.33 -31.92 7.83
CA SER A 301 -0.01 -31.66 7.30
C SER A 301 -0.98 -31.22 8.39
N LYS A 302 -0.95 -31.85 9.56
CA LYS A 302 -1.79 -31.44 10.70
C LYS A 302 -1.50 -30.01 11.14
N THR A 303 -0.22 -29.62 11.14
CA THR A 303 0.20 -28.26 11.48
C THR A 303 -0.28 -27.27 10.42
N ALA A 304 -0.14 -27.63 9.13
CA ALA A 304 -0.62 -26.84 8.02
C ALA A 304 -2.13 -26.64 8.03
N PHE A 305 -2.92 -27.70 8.29
CA PHE A 305 -4.38 -27.59 8.41
C PHE A 305 -4.80 -26.63 9.52
N ASN A 306 -4.13 -26.68 10.69
CA ASN A 306 -4.43 -25.74 11.76
C ASN A 306 -4.13 -24.29 11.35
N GLN A 307 -3.01 -24.04 10.66
CA GLN A 307 -2.67 -22.72 10.15
C GLN A 307 -3.67 -22.24 9.08
N ILE A 308 -4.00 -23.09 8.10
CA ILE A 308 -4.99 -22.81 7.05
C ILE A 308 -6.35 -22.45 7.67
N ARG A 309 -6.85 -23.25 8.62
CA ARG A 309 -8.14 -22.99 9.29
C ARG A 309 -8.12 -21.68 10.10
N ASN A 310 -7.03 -21.41 10.80
CA ASN A 310 -6.87 -20.15 11.53
C ASN A 310 -6.90 -18.94 10.57
N GLN A 311 -6.21 -19.03 9.43
CA GLN A 311 -6.21 -17.98 8.41
C GLN A 311 -7.58 -17.83 7.74
N HIS A 312 -8.24 -18.95 7.42
CA HIS A 312 -9.60 -18.94 6.87
C HIS A 312 -10.58 -18.29 7.87
N SER A 313 -10.47 -18.60 9.16
CA SER A 313 -11.27 -17.95 10.21
C SER A 313 -10.98 -16.45 10.34
N ALA A 314 -9.71 -16.05 10.20
CA ALA A 314 -9.33 -14.63 10.23
C ALA A 314 -9.92 -13.87 9.04
N LEU A 315 -9.80 -14.41 7.81
CA LEU A 315 -10.43 -13.82 6.63
C LEU A 315 -11.96 -13.80 6.73
N ALA A 316 -12.57 -14.84 7.30
CA ALA A 316 -14.01 -14.89 7.50
C ALA A 316 -14.52 -13.76 8.41
N ASP A 317 -13.70 -13.26 9.33
CA ASP A 317 -14.04 -12.11 10.18
C ASP A 317 -13.89 -10.75 9.47
N MET A 318 -13.14 -10.72 8.36
CA MET A 318 -12.99 -9.54 7.48
C MET A 318 -14.10 -9.44 6.43
N LEU A 319 -14.80 -10.55 6.18
CA LEU A 319 -15.89 -10.62 5.22
C LEU A 319 -17.20 -10.08 5.77
N ILE A 320 -17.92 -9.35 4.94
CA ILE A 320 -19.29 -8.92 5.22
C ILE A 320 -20.28 -9.50 4.23
N PRO A 321 -21.47 -9.92 4.69
CA PRO A 321 -22.56 -10.26 3.80
C PRO A 321 -23.16 -8.97 3.23
N VAL A 322 -23.20 -8.84 1.90
CA VAL A 322 -23.85 -7.71 1.23
C VAL A 322 -24.82 -8.22 0.18
N ARG A 323 -26.02 -7.66 0.16
CA ARG A 323 -27.01 -7.91 -0.89
C ARG A 323 -26.91 -6.80 -1.93
N LEU A 324 -26.02 -6.96 -2.91
CA LEU A 324 -25.94 -6.08 -4.07
C LEU A 324 -26.80 -6.65 -5.21
N ALA A 325 -27.53 -5.80 -5.93
CA ALA A 325 -28.22 -6.21 -7.14
C ALA A 325 -27.17 -6.58 -8.21
N GLY A 326 -27.29 -7.77 -8.79
CA GLY A 326 -26.21 -8.44 -9.52
C GLY A 326 -25.91 -7.85 -10.91
N GLU A 327 -24.61 -7.63 -11.13
CA GLU A 327 -23.80 -7.73 -12.39
C GLU A 327 -22.53 -6.86 -12.30
N ASP A 328 -22.42 -6.00 -11.28
CA ASP A 328 -21.56 -4.81 -11.36
C ASP A 328 -20.62 -4.60 -10.15
N THR A 329 -20.49 -5.62 -9.31
CA THR A 329 -19.82 -5.58 -8.00
C THR A 329 -18.31 -5.45 -8.04
N GLU A 330 -17.66 -5.86 -9.14
CA GLU A 330 -16.20 -5.73 -9.30
C GLU A 330 -15.73 -4.26 -9.37
N SER A 331 -16.64 -3.33 -9.63
CA SER A 331 -16.35 -1.90 -9.75
C SER A 331 -17.02 -1.03 -8.67
N SER A 332 -17.70 -1.63 -7.69
CA SER A 332 -18.49 -0.88 -6.71
C SER A 332 -17.63 -0.18 -5.65
N VAL A 333 -17.98 1.08 -5.36
CA VAL A 333 -17.33 1.91 -4.33
C VAL A 333 -18.40 2.55 -3.46
N ILE A 334 -18.23 2.41 -2.15
CA ILE A 334 -19.02 3.10 -1.14
C ILE A 334 -18.35 4.44 -0.86
N LEU A 335 -19.13 5.51 -0.86
CA LEU A 335 -18.67 6.84 -0.43
C LEU A 335 -19.27 7.14 0.94
N LEU A 336 -18.50 6.91 2.00
CA LEU A 336 -18.97 7.12 3.38
C LEU A 336 -18.90 8.62 3.73
N PRO A 337 -20.03 9.28 4.06
CA PRO A 337 -20.06 10.71 4.35
C PRO A 337 -19.53 11.05 5.75
N PHE A 338 -18.72 12.10 5.82
CA PHE A 338 -18.26 12.76 7.04
C PHE A 338 -18.25 14.28 6.83
N PHE A 339 -18.45 15.06 7.90
CA PHE A 339 -18.19 16.49 7.86
C PHE A 339 -16.88 16.81 8.59
N MET A 340 -16.10 17.73 8.05
CA MET A 340 -14.89 18.23 8.68
C MET A 340 -15.06 19.71 8.98
N ALA A 341 -14.92 20.11 10.24
CA ALA A 341 -14.91 21.50 10.65
C ALA A 341 -13.50 21.94 11.03
N GLY A 342 -13.03 23.02 10.40
CA GLY A 342 -11.73 23.63 10.69
C GLY A 342 -11.89 24.80 11.64
N PHE A 343 -11.26 24.72 12.81
CA PHE A 343 -11.23 25.77 13.81
C PHE A 343 -9.82 26.32 13.94
N SER A 344 -9.66 27.64 13.92
CA SER A 344 -8.37 28.28 14.14
C SER A 344 -8.31 29.06 15.45
N LYS A 345 -7.14 29.00 16.09
CA LYS A 345 -6.80 29.82 17.25
C LYS A 345 -5.31 30.13 17.19
N ARG A 346 -4.96 31.42 17.09
CA ARG A 346 -3.56 31.87 16.98
C ARG A 346 -2.81 31.14 15.85
N ASP A 347 -3.43 31.09 14.67
CA ASP A 347 -2.93 30.44 13.45
C ASP A 347 -2.68 28.92 13.53
N GLN A 348 -3.11 28.26 14.61
CA GLN A 348 -3.16 26.79 14.68
C GLN A 348 -4.53 26.28 14.23
N LEU A 349 -4.53 25.45 13.18
CA LEU A 349 -5.71 24.77 12.67
C LEU A 349 -5.96 23.48 13.44
N HIS A 350 -7.15 23.36 14.02
CA HIS A 350 -7.69 22.15 14.61
C HIS A 350 -8.86 21.66 13.77
N ILE A 351 -8.87 20.38 13.42
CA ILE A 351 -9.91 19.78 12.59
C ILE A 351 -10.74 18.86 13.48
N GLU A 352 -12.05 19.02 13.45
CA GLU A 352 -13.01 18.12 14.11
C GLU A 352 -13.81 17.38 13.04
N VAL A 353 -14.03 16.07 13.24
CA VAL A 353 -14.71 15.23 12.26
C VAL A 353 -16.05 14.75 12.82
N TYR A 354 -17.14 15.07 12.11
CA TYR A 354 -18.48 14.59 12.43
C TYR A 354 -18.89 13.44 11.51
N PRO A 355 -19.33 12.30 12.07
CA PRO A 355 -19.72 11.16 11.28
C PRO A 355 -21.13 11.29 10.69
N ILE A 356 -21.41 10.41 9.73
CA ILE A 356 -22.77 10.02 9.36
C ILE A 356 -23.63 9.77 10.61
N SER A 357 -24.90 10.17 10.60
CA SER A 357 -25.71 10.26 11.83
C SER A 357 -27.06 9.53 11.74
N HIS A 358 -27.72 9.41 12.89
CA HIS A 358 -29.15 9.15 13.04
C HIS A 358 -29.83 10.34 13.69
N LEU A 359 -30.99 10.70 13.17
CA LEU A 359 -31.86 11.66 13.82
C LEU A 359 -32.68 10.95 14.92
N HIS A 360 -32.38 11.28 16.18
CA HIS A 360 -33.13 10.82 17.34
C HIS A 360 -34.16 11.88 17.74
N SER A 361 -35.46 11.57 17.76
CA SER A 361 -36.50 12.51 18.18
C SER A 361 -36.99 12.18 19.59
N ASN A 362 -36.32 12.69 20.63
CA ASN A 362 -36.71 12.55 22.04
C ASN A 362 -37.74 13.62 22.50
N GLY A 363 -38.14 14.54 21.62
CA GLY A 363 -39.07 15.63 21.93
C GLY A 363 -38.44 16.82 22.66
N GLU A 364 -37.13 16.84 22.84
CA GLU A 364 -36.40 18.01 23.33
C GLU A 364 -36.54 19.20 22.39
N ARG A 365 -36.55 20.40 22.97
CA ARG A 365 -36.67 21.69 22.27
C ARG A 365 -35.75 22.71 22.93
N VAL A 366 -35.43 23.75 22.19
CA VAL A 366 -34.62 24.86 22.72
C VAL A 366 -35.26 25.45 23.98
N SER A 367 -34.42 25.81 24.94
CA SER A 367 -34.85 26.30 26.26
C SER A 367 -34.09 27.57 26.61
N ARG A 368 -34.40 28.22 27.74
CA ARG A 368 -33.70 29.47 28.13
C ARG A 368 -32.17 29.36 28.17
N ARG A 369 -31.61 28.16 28.39
CA ARG A 369 -30.17 27.93 28.53
C ARG A 369 -29.50 27.32 27.29
N ARG A 370 -30.27 26.89 26.30
CA ARG A 370 -29.77 26.14 25.14
C ARG A 370 -30.35 26.71 23.85
N ASP A 371 -29.49 27.17 22.97
CA ASP A 371 -29.86 27.90 21.75
C ASP A 371 -29.98 26.99 20.53
N PHE A 372 -29.30 25.84 20.55
CA PHE A 372 -29.51 24.72 19.63
C PHE A 372 -29.60 23.37 20.35
N VAL A 373 -30.58 22.56 19.96
CA VAL A 373 -30.73 21.17 20.38
C VAL A 373 -30.28 20.25 19.26
N ASP A 374 -29.14 19.64 19.50
CA ASP A 374 -28.54 18.69 18.60
C ASP A 374 -29.18 17.30 18.77
N MET A 375 -29.87 16.86 17.72
CA MET A 375 -30.64 15.61 17.68
C MET A 375 -29.95 14.51 16.88
N PHE A 376 -28.72 14.77 16.40
CA PHE A 376 -27.97 13.84 15.58
C PHE A 376 -27.02 13.01 16.44
N GLU A 377 -27.17 11.69 16.40
CA GLU A 377 -26.28 10.77 17.11
C GLU A 377 -25.56 9.88 16.12
N SER A 378 -24.36 9.45 16.47
CA SER A 378 -23.64 8.47 15.66
C SER A 378 -24.37 7.13 15.64
N PRO A 379 -24.40 6.42 14.50
CA PRO A 379 -25.05 5.10 14.37
C PRO A 379 -24.45 4.02 15.25
N SER A 380 -23.16 4.13 15.56
CA SER A 380 -22.49 3.14 16.38
C SER A 380 -21.13 3.65 16.83
N ARG A 381 -20.64 3.08 17.94
CA ARG A 381 -19.28 3.31 18.44
C ARG A 381 -18.18 3.00 17.42
N ILE A 382 -18.47 2.13 16.45
CA ILE A 382 -17.53 1.80 15.36
C ILE A 382 -17.35 2.99 14.42
N ILE A 383 -18.44 3.68 14.09
CA ILE A 383 -18.39 4.88 13.25
C ILE A 383 -17.76 6.04 14.02
N ASP A 384 -17.99 6.14 15.34
CA ASP A 384 -17.26 7.10 16.19
C ASP A 384 -15.75 6.84 16.18
N ALA A 385 -15.34 5.58 16.29
CA ALA A 385 -13.94 5.20 16.21
C ALA A 385 -13.33 5.56 14.85
N LEU A 386 -14.05 5.34 13.75
CA LEU A 386 -13.60 5.77 12.41
C LEU A 386 -13.50 7.30 12.30
N SER A 387 -14.46 8.03 12.89
CA SER A 387 -14.42 9.50 12.94
C SER A 387 -13.19 9.99 13.70
N SER A 388 -12.90 9.39 14.85
CA SER A 388 -11.71 9.69 15.67
C SER A 388 -10.41 9.38 14.93
N LEU A 389 -10.32 8.23 14.25
CA LEU A 389 -9.14 7.90 13.43
C LEU A 389 -8.94 8.88 12.29
N LEU A 390 -10.04 9.32 11.65
CA LEU A 390 -10.00 10.30 10.59
C LEU A 390 -9.60 11.69 11.11
N GLU A 391 -10.07 12.07 12.30
CA GLU A 391 -9.70 13.31 12.99
C GLU A 391 -8.23 13.33 13.38
N ASP A 392 -7.75 12.26 14.00
CA ASP A 392 -6.34 12.07 14.35
C ASP A 392 -5.45 12.12 13.11
N ARG A 393 -5.89 11.49 12.02
CA ARG A 393 -5.12 11.49 10.77
C ARG A 393 -5.16 12.85 10.07
N ALA A 394 -6.30 13.51 9.98
CA ALA A 394 -6.43 14.86 9.43
C ALA A 394 -5.60 15.88 10.22
N SER A 395 -5.48 15.66 11.53
CA SER A 395 -4.62 16.45 12.39
C SER A 395 -3.15 16.10 12.17
N ASN A 396 -2.73 14.85 12.24
CA ASN A 396 -1.30 14.51 12.29
C ASN A 396 -0.61 14.39 10.92
N ASP A 397 -1.33 14.03 9.86
CA ASP A 397 -0.78 13.84 8.52
C ASP A 397 -0.70 15.19 7.76
N VAL A 398 0.51 15.68 7.54
CA VAL A 398 0.77 16.96 6.86
C VAL A 398 0.19 16.98 5.44
N THR A 399 0.23 15.85 4.73
CA THR A 399 -0.26 15.76 3.34
C THR A 399 -1.77 15.87 3.29
N LEU A 400 -2.46 15.15 4.18
CA LEU A 400 -3.91 15.22 4.30
C LEU A 400 -4.37 16.59 4.81
N ARG A 401 -3.67 17.16 5.80
CA ARG A 401 -3.99 18.50 6.33
C ARG A 401 -3.86 19.57 5.23
N LYS A 402 -2.81 19.51 4.40
CA LYS A 402 -2.64 20.39 3.23
C LYS A 402 -3.79 20.19 2.24
N PHE A 403 -4.10 18.94 1.89
CA PHE A 403 -5.22 18.62 1.00
C PHE A 403 -6.56 19.17 1.50
N ILE A 404 -6.85 19.06 2.80
CA ILE A 404 -8.05 19.62 3.42
C ILE A 404 -8.06 21.14 3.31
N ARG A 405 -6.91 21.80 3.59
CA ARG A 405 -6.79 23.26 3.50
C ARG A 405 -6.98 23.76 2.07
N ASP A 406 -6.36 23.12 1.10
CA ASP A 406 -6.52 23.45 -0.33
C ASP A 406 -7.97 23.23 -0.77
N SER A 407 -8.57 22.09 -0.40
CA SER A 407 -9.98 21.79 -0.69
C SER A 407 -10.95 22.79 -0.03
N SER A 408 -10.60 23.32 1.13
CA SER A 408 -11.44 24.30 1.82
C SER A 408 -11.60 25.63 1.08
N GLN A 409 -10.69 25.96 0.15
CA GLN A 409 -10.81 27.19 -0.64
C GLN A 409 -11.97 27.09 -1.65
N ASP A 410 -12.18 25.90 -2.21
CA ASP A 410 -13.14 25.68 -3.30
C ASP A 410 -14.46 25.05 -2.83
N TYR A 411 -14.42 24.22 -1.78
CA TYR A 411 -15.53 23.35 -1.37
C TYR A 411 -16.12 23.70 0.01
N ASN A 412 -15.68 24.79 0.64
CA ASN A 412 -16.22 25.20 1.94
C ASN A 412 -17.72 25.50 1.84
N LEU A 413 -18.52 24.77 2.62
CA LEU A 413 -19.98 24.92 2.68
C LEU A 413 -20.38 26.33 3.09
N LEU A 414 -19.53 27.00 3.88
CA LEU A 414 -19.75 28.37 4.33
C LEU A 414 -19.48 29.41 3.23
N ALA A 415 -18.78 29.07 2.15
CA ALA A 415 -18.49 29.98 1.03
C ALA A 415 -19.32 29.65 -0.23
N ASN A 416 -19.66 28.38 -0.43
CA ASN A 416 -20.32 27.89 -1.63
C ASN A 416 -21.79 28.35 -1.75
N GLU A 417 -22.16 28.98 -2.86
CA GLU A 417 -23.54 29.49 -3.12
C GLU A 417 -24.64 28.43 -2.87
N LYS A 418 -24.53 27.24 -3.50
CA LYS A 418 -25.54 26.18 -3.37
C LYS A 418 -25.59 25.60 -1.96
N ALA A 419 -24.43 25.41 -1.33
CA ALA A 419 -24.39 24.90 0.04
C ALA A 419 -25.01 25.90 1.02
N ARG A 420 -24.78 27.21 0.84
CA ARG A 420 -25.39 28.27 1.65
C ARG A 420 -26.92 28.27 1.55
N GLU A 421 -27.48 28.07 0.36
CA GLU A 421 -28.93 27.94 0.18
C GLU A 421 -29.49 26.77 1.00
N LEU A 422 -28.81 25.61 0.97
CA LEU A 422 -29.19 24.44 1.78
C LEU A 422 -29.06 24.73 3.28
N VAL A 423 -27.98 25.38 3.71
CA VAL A 423 -27.78 25.76 5.11
C VAL A 423 -28.90 26.69 5.61
N ARG A 424 -29.30 27.69 4.81
CA ARG A 424 -30.40 28.60 5.17
C ARG A 424 -31.75 27.88 5.23
N SER A 425 -32.09 27.12 4.19
CA SER A 425 -33.32 26.31 4.14
C SER A 425 -33.42 25.35 5.33
N GLY A 426 -32.33 24.64 5.63
CA GLY A 426 -32.26 23.73 6.77
C GLY A 426 -32.36 24.44 8.11
N ALA A 427 -31.74 25.61 8.27
CA ALA A 427 -31.83 26.40 9.49
C ALA A 427 -33.26 26.90 9.75
N GLU A 428 -34.00 27.29 8.70
CA GLU A 428 -35.42 27.64 8.80
C GLU A 428 -36.29 26.43 9.19
N ALA A 429 -36.00 25.25 8.63
CA ALA A 429 -36.68 24.02 9.01
C ALA A 429 -36.44 23.65 10.49
N LEU A 430 -35.19 23.74 10.95
CA LEU A 430 -34.81 23.52 12.36
C LEU A 430 -35.46 24.54 13.31
N LEU A 431 -35.63 25.79 12.86
CA LEU A 431 -36.39 26.80 13.59
C LEU A 431 -37.87 26.41 13.73
N GLY A 432 -38.47 25.93 12.64
CA GLY A 432 -39.86 25.44 12.60
C GLY A 432 -40.11 24.30 13.57
N ASP A 433 -39.14 23.40 13.71
CA ASP A 433 -39.17 22.28 14.65
C ASP A 433 -38.83 22.68 16.11
N ALA A 434 -38.53 23.96 16.36
CA ALA A 434 -38.09 24.49 17.65
C ALA A 434 -36.81 23.82 18.19
N LEU A 435 -35.90 23.44 17.29
CA LEU A 435 -34.57 22.92 17.61
C LEU A 435 -33.49 24.00 17.61
N VAL A 436 -33.76 25.17 17.03
CA VAL A 436 -32.85 26.32 17.00
C VAL A 436 -33.59 27.59 17.39
N LYS A 437 -32.93 28.52 18.08
CA LYS A 437 -33.49 29.86 18.34
C LYS A 437 -33.10 30.86 17.25
N ARG A 438 -33.97 31.85 17.05
CA ARG A 438 -33.74 32.98 16.12
C ARG A 438 -32.40 33.72 16.31
N PRO A 439 -31.89 33.97 17.53
CA PRO A 439 -30.60 34.66 17.70
C PRO A 439 -29.45 33.89 17.07
N LEU A 440 -29.40 32.55 17.22
CA LEU A 440 -28.36 31.72 16.62
C LEU A 440 -28.43 31.70 15.09
N ILE A 441 -29.64 31.78 14.51
CA ILE A 441 -29.82 31.93 13.07
C ILE A 441 -29.30 33.29 12.59
N GLN A 442 -29.50 34.35 13.37
CA GLN A 442 -28.93 35.65 13.04
C GLN A 442 -27.40 35.63 13.10
N GLU A 443 -26.81 34.92 14.07
CA GLU A 443 -25.36 34.69 14.14
C GLU A 443 -24.85 33.90 12.93
N LEU A 444 -25.60 32.89 12.48
CA LEU A 444 -25.30 32.14 11.26
C LEU A 444 -25.30 33.05 10.02
N GLU A 445 -26.32 33.90 9.84
CA GLU A 445 -26.36 34.85 8.72
C GLU A 445 -25.22 35.87 8.78
N ASN A 446 -24.86 36.34 9.97
CA ASN A 446 -23.71 37.21 10.17
C ASN A 446 -22.39 36.51 9.76
N LEU A 447 -22.25 35.22 10.09
CA LEU A 447 -21.11 34.41 9.69
C LEU A 447 -21.06 34.20 8.17
N LEU A 448 -22.18 33.84 7.55
CA LEU A 448 -22.27 33.62 6.10
C LEU A 448 -22.02 34.91 5.31
N SER A 449 -22.43 36.07 5.83
CA SER A 449 -22.17 37.37 5.19
C SER A 449 -20.73 37.86 5.37
N ALA A 450 -20.04 37.45 6.44
CA ALA A 450 -18.63 37.77 6.65
C ALA A 450 -17.69 37.02 5.69
N ILE A 451 -18.06 35.81 5.28
CA ILE A 451 -17.28 34.99 4.34
C ILE A 451 -17.69 35.36 2.90
N PRO A 452 -16.74 35.62 1.98
CA PRO A 452 -17.07 35.92 0.59
C PRO A 452 -17.68 34.69 -0.11
N GLU A 453 -18.71 34.92 -0.92
CA GLU A 453 -19.38 33.86 -1.65
C GLU A 453 -18.55 33.42 -2.86
N THR A 454 -18.35 32.11 -2.99
CA THR A 454 -17.70 31.49 -4.14
C THR A 454 -18.70 30.65 -4.91
N LYS A 455 -18.84 30.92 -6.21
CA LYS A 455 -19.47 29.96 -7.12
C LYS A 455 -18.45 28.89 -7.41
N LEU A 456 -18.82 27.61 -7.27
CA LEU A 456 -17.98 26.51 -7.75
C LEU A 456 -17.54 26.86 -9.17
N ARG A 457 -16.23 26.99 -9.38
CA ARG A 457 -15.67 26.98 -10.73
C ARG A 457 -16.01 25.60 -11.27
N LYS A 458 -17.14 25.48 -11.95
CA LYS A 458 -17.41 24.32 -12.80
C LYS A 458 -16.20 24.25 -13.71
N ARG A 459 -15.31 23.28 -13.48
CA ARG A 459 -14.53 22.72 -14.58
C ARG A 459 -15.60 22.35 -15.59
N LYS A 460 -15.84 23.21 -16.57
CA LYS A 460 -16.66 22.86 -17.71
C LYS A 460 -15.93 21.68 -18.31
N ARG A 461 -16.35 20.46 -17.97
CA ARG A 461 -16.15 19.30 -18.82
C ARG A 461 -16.89 19.67 -20.10
N ARG A 462 -16.22 20.39 -20.99
CA ARG A 462 -16.68 20.51 -22.37
C ARG A 462 -16.54 19.10 -22.91
N LEU A 463 -17.67 18.55 -23.35
CA LEU A 463 -17.69 17.48 -24.33
C LEU A 463 -16.63 17.85 -25.37
N VAL A 464 -15.67 16.95 -25.57
CA VAL A 464 -14.70 17.04 -26.66
C VAL A 464 -15.55 17.07 -27.94
N ALA A 465 -15.85 18.27 -28.42
CA ALA A 465 -16.39 18.43 -29.75
C ALA A 465 -15.31 17.88 -30.67
N HIS A 466 -15.72 16.93 -31.51
CA HIS A 466 -14.88 16.22 -32.45
C HIS A 466 -13.79 17.11 -33.06
N VAL A 467 -12.57 16.56 -33.06
CA VAL A 467 -11.45 17.02 -33.89
C VAL A 467 -11.97 17.15 -35.32
N LEU A 468 -12.28 18.39 -35.74
CA LEU A 468 -12.34 18.73 -37.15
C LEU A 468 -10.89 18.88 -37.59
N THR A 469 -10.37 17.84 -38.24
CA THR A 469 -9.13 17.91 -39.00
C THR A 469 -9.34 18.86 -40.16
N ASP A 470 -8.95 20.12 -39.97
CA ASP A 470 -8.72 21.06 -41.06
C ASP A 470 -7.34 21.68 -40.82
N ASP A 471 -6.39 21.36 -41.71
CA ASP A 471 -4.94 21.50 -41.55
C ASP A 471 -4.44 22.96 -41.71
N SER A 472 -5.26 23.92 -41.29
CA SER A 472 -4.93 25.34 -41.37
C SER A 472 -4.29 25.82 -40.07
N LEU A 473 -2.99 26.15 -40.15
CA LEU A 473 -2.19 26.67 -39.03
C LEU A 473 -2.38 28.19 -38.88
N CYS A 474 -2.54 28.65 -37.65
CA CYS A 474 -2.66 30.06 -37.26
C CYS A 474 -1.35 30.50 -36.57
N ASN A 475 -0.82 31.68 -36.90
CA ASN A 475 0.36 32.24 -36.26
C ASN A 475 -0.05 32.98 -34.97
N VAL A 476 0.42 32.50 -33.83
CA VAL A 476 0.07 33.03 -32.51
C VAL A 476 1.29 33.63 -31.85
N LYS A 477 1.16 34.87 -31.38
CA LYS A 477 2.17 35.59 -30.61
C LYS A 477 1.69 35.81 -29.19
N PHE A 478 2.40 35.28 -28.22
CA PHE A 478 2.15 35.53 -26.81
C PHE A 478 3.04 36.67 -26.32
N HIS A 479 2.45 37.67 -25.68
CA HIS A 479 3.18 38.80 -25.07
C HIS A 479 3.13 38.69 -23.56
N ILE A 480 4.22 38.22 -22.96
CA ILE A 480 4.34 37.99 -21.52
C ILE A 480 4.98 39.23 -20.87
N HIS A 481 4.21 39.88 -20.00
CA HIS A 481 4.62 41.07 -19.29
C HIS A 481 4.18 41.02 -17.83
N ASN A 482 4.81 41.82 -16.97
CA ASN A 482 4.37 42.00 -15.59
C ASN A 482 3.26 43.07 -15.50
N GLU A 483 2.67 43.23 -14.31
CA GLU A 483 1.64 44.26 -14.05
C GLU A 483 2.11 45.70 -14.34
N ALA A 484 3.42 45.96 -14.29
CA ALA A 484 4.03 47.23 -14.65
C ALA A 484 4.30 47.40 -16.17
N GLY A 485 3.88 46.44 -17.00
CA GLY A 485 4.05 46.46 -18.46
C GLY A 485 5.46 46.14 -18.96
N LYS A 486 6.37 45.69 -18.09
CA LYS A 486 7.73 45.27 -18.47
C LYS A 486 7.71 43.83 -19.01
N PRO A 487 8.36 43.54 -20.16
CA PRO A 487 8.41 42.20 -20.70
C PRO A 487 9.21 41.25 -19.79
N ILE A 488 8.78 39.98 -19.74
CA ILE A 488 9.41 38.93 -18.93
C ILE A 488 10.19 37.99 -19.84
N ASP A 489 11.51 38.01 -19.72
CA ASP A 489 12.43 37.14 -20.44
C ASP A 489 12.48 35.74 -19.81
N GLY A 490 12.60 34.70 -20.64
CA GLY A 490 12.74 33.31 -20.21
C GLY A 490 11.49 32.67 -19.58
N ALA A 491 10.32 33.29 -19.69
CA ALA A 491 9.05 32.71 -19.25
C ALA A 491 8.70 31.49 -20.09
N LYS A 492 8.39 30.37 -19.43
CA LYS A 492 8.10 29.08 -20.04
C LYS A 492 6.58 28.94 -20.22
N LEU A 493 6.14 28.77 -21.46
CA LEU A 493 4.75 28.45 -21.81
C LEU A 493 4.66 26.96 -22.14
N GLU A 494 3.79 26.25 -21.44
CA GLU A 494 3.49 24.83 -21.66
C GLU A 494 2.05 24.67 -22.14
N LEU A 495 1.87 24.26 -23.40
CA LEU A 495 0.57 23.95 -24.00
C LEU A 495 0.52 22.44 -24.26
N GLY A 496 0.20 21.65 -23.23
CA GLY A 496 0.22 20.19 -23.29
C GLY A 496 1.64 19.64 -23.51
N ALA A 497 1.88 19.03 -24.68
CA ALA A 497 3.20 18.49 -25.05
C ALA A 497 4.17 19.54 -25.62
N LEU A 498 3.69 20.77 -25.91
CA LEU A 498 4.51 21.84 -26.47
C LEU A 498 5.06 22.72 -25.35
N SER A 499 6.38 22.90 -25.28
CA SER A 499 7.05 23.78 -24.31
C SER A 499 7.92 24.81 -25.02
N LEU A 500 7.63 26.08 -24.79
CA LEU A 500 8.26 27.23 -25.44
C LEU A 500 8.75 28.23 -24.39
N LYS A 501 9.75 29.05 -24.74
CA LYS A 501 10.30 30.09 -23.85
C LYS A 501 10.20 31.46 -24.51
N SER A 502 9.90 32.50 -23.72
CA SER A 502 9.92 33.88 -24.20
C SER A 502 11.33 34.35 -24.48
N ASP A 503 11.43 35.24 -25.46
CA ASP A 503 12.65 35.98 -25.76
C ASP A 503 12.82 37.21 -24.85
N SER A 504 13.91 37.97 -25.06
CA SER A 504 14.22 39.19 -24.30
C SER A 504 13.17 40.30 -24.42
N SER A 505 12.23 40.20 -25.36
CA SER A 505 11.09 41.10 -25.52
C SER A 505 9.80 40.56 -24.89
N GLY A 506 9.87 39.42 -24.20
CA GLY A 506 8.73 38.76 -23.57
C GLY A 506 7.80 38.09 -24.57
N VAL A 507 8.26 37.83 -25.81
CA VAL A 507 7.41 37.31 -26.88
C VAL A 507 7.70 35.83 -27.14
N ILE A 508 6.64 35.04 -27.30
CA ILE A 508 6.68 33.66 -27.81
C ILE A 508 5.89 33.62 -29.11
N THR A 509 6.51 33.20 -30.21
CA THR A 509 5.83 33.03 -31.50
C THR A 509 5.75 31.55 -31.85
N THR A 510 4.56 31.05 -32.18
CA THR A 510 4.36 29.66 -32.60
C THR A 510 3.17 29.54 -33.55
N GLN A 511 3.16 28.49 -34.37
CA GLN A 511 2.03 28.16 -35.23
C GLN A 511 1.20 27.06 -34.58
N LEU A 512 -0.10 27.30 -34.45
CA LEU A 512 -1.05 26.39 -33.80
C LEU A 512 -2.24 26.14 -34.72
N PRO A 513 -2.68 24.89 -34.92
CA PRO A 513 -3.91 24.61 -35.66
C PRO A 513 -5.15 25.20 -34.98
N ARG A 514 -6.26 25.29 -35.71
CA ARG A 514 -7.55 25.69 -35.14
C ARG A 514 -8.01 24.68 -34.11
N SER A 515 -7.79 25.00 -32.84
CA SER A 515 -8.15 24.14 -31.73
C SER A 515 -8.29 24.97 -30.46
N HIS A 516 -8.66 24.28 -29.39
CA HIS A 516 -8.65 24.81 -28.05
C HIS A 516 -7.34 24.44 -27.36
N TYR A 517 -6.69 25.42 -26.75
CA TYR A 517 -5.42 25.25 -26.06
C TYR A 517 -5.57 25.65 -24.60
N GLU A 518 -5.13 24.75 -23.73
CA GLU A 518 -4.96 24.97 -22.31
C GLU A 518 -3.50 24.77 -21.95
N GLY A 519 -3.00 25.58 -21.02
CA GLY A 519 -1.62 25.49 -20.58
C GLY A 519 -1.28 26.38 -19.41
N THR A 520 0.01 26.38 -19.08
CA THR A 520 0.57 27.13 -17.95
C THR A 520 1.75 27.96 -18.40
N VAL A 521 1.86 29.15 -17.81
CA VAL A 521 3.00 30.03 -17.98
C VAL A 521 3.69 30.16 -16.64
N SER A 522 4.96 29.78 -16.60
CA SER A 522 5.81 29.87 -15.42
C SER A 522 7.03 30.74 -15.72
N ALA A 523 7.42 31.57 -14.75
CA ALA A 523 8.60 32.42 -14.84
C ALA A 523 9.20 32.58 -13.44
N SER A 524 10.53 32.61 -13.36
CA SER A 524 11.23 32.77 -12.08
C SER A 524 10.84 34.10 -11.43
N GLY A 525 10.36 34.04 -10.18
CA GLY A 525 9.93 35.24 -9.44
C GLY A 525 8.47 35.67 -9.68
N PHE A 526 7.68 34.88 -10.41
CA PHE A 526 6.28 35.17 -10.70
C PHE A 526 5.36 33.98 -10.37
N ILE A 527 4.11 34.28 -10.01
CA ILE A 527 3.07 33.28 -9.76
C ILE A 527 2.72 32.60 -11.10
N GLU A 528 2.67 31.27 -11.09
CA GLU A 528 2.27 30.50 -12.27
C GLU A 528 0.86 30.87 -12.73
N LYS A 529 0.70 31.09 -14.02
CA LYS A 529 -0.56 31.53 -14.61
C LYS A 529 -1.08 30.50 -15.61
N SER A 530 -2.27 29.98 -15.36
CA SER A 530 -2.98 29.17 -16.35
C SER A 530 -3.52 30.05 -17.48
N VAL A 531 -3.37 29.59 -18.72
CA VAL A 531 -3.82 30.27 -19.93
C VAL A 531 -4.71 29.32 -20.73
N GLU A 532 -5.88 29.79 -21.12
CA GLU A 532 -6.86 29.08 -21.95
C GLU A 532 -7.30 29.99 -23.11
N PHE A 533 -7.22 29.49 -24.35
CA PHE A 533 -7.69 30.21 -25.53
C PHE A 533 -8.17 29.25 -26.62
N SER A 534 -8.94 29.77 -27.59
CA SER A 534 -9.43 28.99 -28.74
C SER A 534 -9.16 29.74 -30.04
N LEU A 535 -8.63 29.06 -31.04
CA LEU A 535 -8.39 29.62 -32.37
C LEU A 535 -9.52 29.20 -33.31
N SER A 536 -10.39 30.14 -33.67
CA SER A 536 -11.55 29.91 -34.56
C SER A 536 -11.33 30.39 -35.99
N SER A 537 -10.32 31.25 -36.24
CA SER A 537 -9.90 31.70 -37.57
C SER A 537 -8.40 31.45 -37.80
N THR A 538 -7.92 31.71 -39.03
CA THR A 538 -6.50 31.59 -39.44
C THR A 538 -5.74 32.92 -39.40
N ASP A 539 -6.34 33.97 -38.85
CA ASP A 539 -5.69 35.28 -38.77
C ASP A 539 -4.59 35.27 -37.70
N ASP A 540 -3.62 36.18 -37.80
CA ASP A 540 -2.57 36.32 -36.79
C ASP A 540 -3.19 36.79 -35.46
N VAL A 541 -2.99 36.01 -34.38
CA VAL A 541 -3.55 36.32 -33.05
C VAL A 541 -2.44 36.70 -32.09
N VAL A 542 -2.65 37.82 -31.38
CA VAL A 542 -1.77 38.27 -30.30
C VAL A 542 -2.46 38.08 -28.95
N ILE A 543 -1.85 37.31 -28.06
CA ILE A 543 -2.40 36.97 -26.74
C ILE A 543 -1.53 37.63 -25.64
N PRO A 544 -2.03 38.68 -24.97
CA PRO A 544 -1.32 39.28 -23.85
C PRO A 544 -1.46 38.44 -22.58
N ILE A 545 -0.35 38.19 -21.89
CA ILE A 545 -0.29 37.42 -20.65
C ILE A 545 0.40 38.27 -19.58
N VAL A 546 -0.39 38.73 -18.61
CA VAL A 546 0.10 39.49 -17.44
C VAL A 546 0.46 38.52 -16.32
N MET A 547 1.70 38.51 -15.84
CA MET A 547 2.13 37.74 -14.67
C MET A 547 2.27 38.62 -13.42
N VAL A 548 1.89 38.06 -12.27
CA VAL A 548 1.98 38.73 -10.97
C VAL A 548 3.30 38.32 -10.30
N PRO A 549 4.15 39.27 -9.88
CA PRO A 549 5.38 38.94 -9.15
C PRO A 549 5.03 38.33 -7.79
N LEU A 550 5.84 37.36 -7.36
CA LEU A 550 5.72 36.78 -6.02
C LEU A 550 5.99 37.85 -4.95
N SER A 551 5.26 37.79 -3.84
CA SER A 551 5.54 38.65 -2.68
C SER A 551 6.94 38.37 -2.13
N HIS A 552 7.50 39.33 -1.37
CA HIS A 552 8.86 39.16 -0.80
C HIS A 552 8.96 37.92 0.10
N GLU A 553 7.88 37.59 0.82
CA GLU A 553 7.81 36.41 1.68
C GLU A 553 7.76 35.12 0.84
N GLU A 554 6.95 35.06 -0.22
CA GLU A 554 6.90 33.91 -1.13
C GLU A 554 8.22 33.69 -1.89
N GLN A 555 8.94 34.78 -2.22
CA GLN A 555 10.28 34.69 -2.82
C GLN A 555 11.30 34.10 -1.84
N ILE A 556 11.20 34.43 -0.55
CA ILE A 556 12.05 33.84 0.49
C ILE A 556 11.71 32.35 0.66
N ILE A 557 10.43 31.98 0.67
CA ILE A 557 9.99 30.59 0.77
C ILE A 557 10.49 29.77 -0.42
N LEU A 558 10.39 30.29 -1.65
CA LEU A 558 10.88 29.56 -2.83
C LEU A 558 12.40 29.39 -2.83
N ARG A 559 13.16 30.42 -2.41
CA ARG A 559 14.61 30.28 -2.23
C ARG A 559 14.97 29.28 -1.14
N LEU A 560 14.12 29.17 -0.12
CA LEU A 560 14.28 28.22 0.98
C LEU A 560 14.01 26.79 0.50
N ASP A 561 12.98 26.58 -0.30
CA ASP A 561 12.70 25.30 -0.95
C ASP A 561 13.83 24.91 -1.92
N GLU A 562 14.35 25.85 -2.70
CA GLU A 562 15.52 25.63 -3.56
C GLU A 562 16.76 25.17 -2.77
N LEU A 563 16.99 25.74 -1.58
CA LEU A 563 18.09 25.35 -0.69
C LEU A 563 17.88 23.97 -0.06
N VAL A 564 16.65 23.64 0.32
CA VAL A 564 16.29 22.31 0.83
C VAL A 564 16.43 21.24 -0.25
N ASP A 565 16.00 21.53 -1.48
CA ASP A 565 16.17 20.61 -2.61
C ASP A 565 17.63 20.47 -3.02
N ARG A 566 18.42 21.55 -2.96
CA ARG A 566 19.88 21.52 -3.12
C ARG A 566 20.52 20.62 -2.06
N ALA A 567 20.11 20.72 -0.80
CA ALA A 567 20.58 19.87 0.28
C ALA A 567 20.31 18.38 0.03
N ARG A 568 19.05 18.04 -0.29
CA ARG A 568 18.65 16.66 -0.61
C ARG A 568 19.43 16.09 -1.79
N ARG A 569 19.66 16.91 -2.83
CA ARG A 569 20.44 16.52 -4.00
C ARG A 569 21.89 16.19 -3.62
N LEU A 570 22.51 16.99 -2.76
CA LEU A 570 23.86 16.74 -2.26
C LEU A 570 23.93 15.45 -1.44
N ASP A 571 22.92 15.15 -0.62
CA ASP A 571 22.86 13.91 0.14
C ASP A 571 22.73 12.68 -0.76
N MET A 572 21.85 12.74 -1.76
CA MET A 572 21.71 11.67 -2.75
C MET A 572 23.01 11.42 -3.53
N ILE A 573 23.70 12.49 -3.95
CA ILE A 573 25.01 12.38 -4.63
C ILE A 573 26.05 11.77 -3.69
N ARG A 574 26.08 12.20 -2.43
CA ARG A 574 27.04 11.71 -1.42
C ARG A 574 26.82 10.24 -1.09
N GLU A 575 25.58 9.82 -0.80
CA GLU A 575 25.27 8.42 -0.50
C GLU A 575 25.61 7.50 -1.68
N ARG A 576 25.30 7.95 -2.90
CA ARG A 576 25.72 7.24 -4.12
C ARG A 576 27.24 7.14 -4.25
N LEU A 577 27.98 8.18 -3.88
CA LEU A 577 29.44 8.17 -3.87
C LEU A 577 30.02 7.33 -2.72
N TRP A 578 29.38 7.30 -1.56
CA TRP A 578 29.80 6.53 -0.39
C TRP A 578 29.64 5.03 -0.61
N THR A 579 28.47 4.60 -1.09
CA THR A 579 28.20 3.20 -1.46
C THR A 579 29.15 2.71 -2.58
N ALA A 580 29.42 3.55 -3.57
CA ALA A 580 30.43 3.26 -4.58
C ALA A 580 31.85 3.19 -3.98
N PHE A 581 32.17 4.05 -3.00
CA PHE A 581 33.47 4.04 -2.34
C PHE A 581 33.67 2.79 -1.46
N GLU A 582 32.63 2.31 -0.76
CA GLU A 582 32.71 1.07 0.03
C GLU A 582 32.94 -0.16 -0.84
N SER A 583 32.34 -0.20 -2.04
CA SER A 583 32.49 -1.33 -2.95
C SER A 583 33.78 -1.31 -3.77
N GLN A 584 34.31 -0.14 -4.11
CA GLN A 584 35.41 -0.01 -5.10
C GLN A 584 36.66 0.71 -4.56
N GLY A 585 36.58 1.40 -3.41
CA GLY A 585 37.73 2.08 -2.81
C GLY A 585 38.32 3.17 -3.70
N SER A 586 39.64 3.16 -3.92
CA SER A 586 40.35 4.21 -4.65
C SER A 586 40.18 4.17 -6.18
N THR A 587 39.63 3.09 -6.76
CA THR A 587 39.35 3.00 -8.21
C THR A 587 38.12 3.82 -8.63
N LEU A 588 37.36 4.36 -7.68
CA LEU A 588 36.20 5.23 -7.91
C LEU A 588 36.52 6.46 -8.77
N LEU A 589 37.72 7.01 -8.65
CA LEU A 589 38.19 8.16 -9.44
C LEU A 589 38.47 7.83 -10.92
N GLY A 590 38.54 6.54 -11.27
CA GLY A 590 38.78 6.05 -12.62
C GLY A 590 37.50 5.82 -13.43
N ILE A 591 36.34 5.81 -12.79
CA ILE A 591 35.05 5.51 -13.43
C ILE A 591 34.36 6.84 -13.79
N PRO A 592 34.02 7.08 -15.08
CA PRO A 592 33.50 8.36 -15.55
C PRO A 592 32.23 8.83 -14.82
N ALA A 593 31.31 7.92 -14.49
CA ALA A 593 30.05 8.25 -13.83
C ALA A 593 30.25 8.81 -12.41
N TYR A 594 31.15 8.21 -11.62
CA TYR A 594 31.45 8.67 -10.26
C TYR A 594 32.35 9.89 -10.24
N ARG A 595 33.22 10.04 -11.26
CA ARG A 595 33.98 11.29 -11.47
C ARG A 595 33.06 12.47 -11.72
N ASN A 596 32.05 12.32 -12.58
CA ASN A 596 31.08 13.39 -12.86
C ASN A 596 30.26 13.75 -11.61
N ALA A 597 29.82 12.75 -10.84
CA ALA A 597 29.13 12.96 -9.58
C ALA A 597 30.01 13.67 -8.53
N LEU A 598 31.30 13.36 -8.49
CA LEU A 598 32.26 14.03 -7.62
C LEU A 598 32.54 15.47 -8.07
N ILE A 599 32.59 15.73 -9.38
CA ILE A 599 32.73 17.09 -9.93
C ILE A 599 31.50 17.94 -9.58
N GLU A 600 30.29 17.37 -9.71
CA GLU A 600 29.04 18.03 -9.28
C GLU A 600 29.10 18.39 -7.80
N LEU A 601 29.46 17.43 -6.93
CA LEU A 601 29.61 17.67 -5.49
C LEU A 601 30.66 18.74 -5.15
N LEU A 602 31.84 18.69 -5.78
CA LEU A 602 32.92 19.64 -5.52
C LEU A 602 32.59 21.06 -5.99
N SER A 603 31.91 21.18 -7.14
CA SER A 603 31.48 22.47 -7.67
C SER A 603 30.45 23.12 -6.75
N GLU A 604 29.50 22.33 -6.24
CA GLU A 604 28.49 22.80 -5.29
C GLU A 604 29.07 23.22 -3.93
N LEU A 605 30.16 22.57 -3.50
CA LEU A 605 30.89 22.93 -2.28
C LEU A 605 31.90 24.08 -2.47
N GLY A 606 32.02 24.62 -3.69
CA GLY A 606 32.91 25.74 -4.02
C GLY A 606 34.40 25.38 -4.14
N TYR A 607 34.72 24.10 -4.32
CA TYR A 607 36.07 23.65 -4.63
C TYR A 607 36.32 23.69 -6.15
N GLU A 608 37.56 23.93 -6.57
CA GLU A 608 37.95 23.67 -7.96
C GLU A 608 38.07 22.15 -8.21
N PRO A 609 37.15 21.53 -8.97
CA PRO A 609 37.01 20.08 -8.95
C PRO A 609 38.23 19.35 -9.50
N GLU A 610 38.81 19.87 -10.60
CA GLU A 610 39.94 19.22 -11.28
C GLU A 610 41.24 19.33 -10.48
N ALA A 611 41.50 20.48 -9.86
CA ALA A 611 42.66 20.68 -8.99
C ALA A 611 42.57 19.77 -7.75
N TRP A 612 41.39 19.68 -7.15
CA TRP A 612 41.13 18.85 -5.97
C TRP A 612 41.25 17.35 -6.30
N ILE A 613 40.68 16.89 -7.41
CA ILE A 613 40.78 15.49 -7.86
C ILE A 613 42.24 15.11 -8.17
N ALA A 614 43.02 16.00 -8.77
CA ALA A 614 44.44 15.77 -9.02
C ALA A 614 45.26 15.62 -7.73
N GLU A 615 44.93 16.37 -6.68
CA GLU A 615 45.53 16.22 -5.36
C GLU A 615 45.09 14.94 -4.65
N ALA A 616 43.81 14.59 -4.74
CA ALA A 616 43.24 13.38 -4.16
C ALA A 616 43.82 12.08 -4.75
N LYS A 617 44.29 12.11 -6.00
CA LYS A 617 45.04 10.99 -6.60
C LYS A 617 46.43 10.80 -5.96
N LYS A 618 47.04 11.86 -5.43
CA LYS A 618 48.37 11.82 -4.80
C LYS A 618 48.30 11.47 -3.30
N LYS A 619 47.22 11.86 -2.62
CA LYS A 619 47.01 11.67 -1.17
C LYS A 619 45.91 10.63 -0.90
N THR A 620 46.29 9.42 -0.52
CA THR A 620 45.33 8.36 -0.16
C THR A 620 44.45 8.78 1.02
N GLY A 621 43.14 8.47 0.94
CA GLY A 621 42.16 8.81 1.98
C GLY A 621 41.61 10.24 1.96
N MET A 622 41.94 11.07 0.96
CA MET A 622 41.35 12.41 0.80
C MET A 622 39.85 12.35 0.43
N VAL A 623 39.46 11.45 -0.48
CA VAL A 623 38.04 11.19 -0.83
C VAL A 623 37.26 10.67 0.37
N LYS A 624 37.82 9.70 1.11
CA LYS A 624 37.20 9.18 2.34
C LYS A 624 37.00 10.27 3.39
N ARG A 625 37.96 11.18 3.52
CA ARG A 625 37.84 12.33 4.43
C ARG A 625 36.81 13.34 3.96
N LEU A 626 36.72 13.64 2.66
CA LEU A 626 35.68 14.53 2.12
C LEU A 626 34.27 13.97 2.35
N LEU A 627 34.07 12.67 2.07
CA LEU A 627 32.76 12.04 2.25
C LEU A 627 32.40 11.85 3.74
N LYS A 628 33.40 11.75 4.63
CA LYS A 628 33.22 11.59 6.08
C LYS A 628 33.14 12.91 6.86
N ARG A 629 33.83 13.96 6.39
CA ARG A 629 33.87 15.28 7.02
C ARG A 629 32.63 16.05 6.59
N ASP A 630 31.90 16.56 7.56
CA ASP A 630 30.65 17.25 7.31
C ASP A 630 30.84 18.72 6.91
N ASP A 631 31.65 18.98 5.87
CA ASP A 631 31.88 20.33 5.32
C ASP A 631 30.61 20.94 4.68
N ARG A 632 29.50 20.17 4.66
CA ARG A 632 28.15 20.55 4.22
C ARG A 632 27.49 21.53 5.18
N ILE A 633 27.74 21.35 6.48
CA ILE A 633 27.21 22.22 7.53
C ILE A 633 27.72 23.65 7.29
N ASP A 634 29.02 23.83 7.02
CA ASP A 634 29.59 25.18 6.90
C ASP A 634 29.17 25.94 5.64
N GLY A 635 28.92 25.25 4.51
CA GLY A 635 28.47 25.87 3.27
C GLY A 635 27.01 26.34 3.33
N LEU A 636 26.11 25.44 3.76
CA LEU A 636 24.68 25.76 3.93
C LEU A 636 24.46 26.70 5.11
N ARG A 637 25.22 26.59 6.20
CA ARG A 637 25.22 27.53 7.34
C ARG A 637 25.54 28.95 6.88
N ARG A 638 26.50 29.16 5.96
CA ARG A 638 26.76 30.51 5.40
C ARG A 638 25.58 31.06 4.60
N ASP A 639 24.96 30.24 3.75
CA ASP A 639 23.82 30.65 2.93
C ASP A 639 22.57 30.95 3.79
N ILE A 640 22.34 30.14 4.83
CA ILE A 640 21.29 30.32 5.84
C ILE A 640 21.52 31.59 6.66
N LEU A 641 22.75 31.84 7.13
CA LEU A 641 23.10 33.04 7.89
C LEU A 641 22.93 34.31 7.04
N ARG A 642 23.28 34.27 5.75
CA ARG A 642 23.06 35.39 4.83
C ARG A 642 21.56 35.67 4.62
N MET A 643 20.74 34.63 4.46
CA MET A 643 19.29 34.80 4.36
C MET A 643 18.66 35.31 5.66
N ALA A 644 19.15 34.87 6.82
CA ALA A 644 18.70 35.35 8.12
C ALA A 644 19.01 36.84 8.31
N GLU A 645 20.18 37.30 7.86
CA GLU A 645 20.56 38.71 7.89
C GLU A 645 19.75 39.57 6.91
N GLU A 646 19.42 39.04 5.72
CA GLU A 646 18.49 39.67 4.76
C GLU A 646 17.07 39.75 5.32
N SER A 647 16.59 38.70 5.99
CA SER A 647 15.27 38.63 6.63
C SER A 647 15.15 39.55 7.86
N LYS A 648 16.24 39.72 8.63
CA LYS A 648 16.32 40.71 9.74
C LYS A 648 16.17 42.14 9.22
N LYS A 649 16.76 42.46 8.06
CA LYS A 649 16.62 43.79 7.43
C LYS A 649 15.19 44.08 6.94
N SER A 650 14.39 43.05 6.66
CA SER A 650 12.99 43.18 6.22
C SER A 650 11.95 42.89 7.32
N GLY A 651 12.37 42.56 8.56
CA GLY A 651 11.49 42.45 9.74
C GLY A 651 10.92 41.05 10.03
N GLY A 652 11.43 39.98 9.40
CA GLY A 652 10.85 38.63 9.45
C GLY A 652 11.53 37.64 10.41
N ILE A 653 11.50 37.87 11.73
CA ILE A 653 12.14 36.96 12.72
C ILE A 653 11.43 35.58 12.80
N MET A 654 10.13 35.49 12.49
CA MET A 654 9.36 34.23 12.57
C MET A 654 9.77 33.17 11.52
N LEU A 655 10.12 33.59 10.30
CA LEU A 655 10.52 32.68 9.21
C LEU A 655 11.87 32.00 9.48
N PHE A 656 12.74 32.67 10.25
CA PHE A 656 14.02 32.11 10.69
C PHE A 656 13.84 30.96 11.69
N ALA A 657 12.87 31.08 12.61
CA ALA A 657 12.56 30.01 13.56
C ALA A 657 11.99 28.76 12.85
N GLU A 658 11.12 28.94 11.85
CA GLU A 658 10.59 27.82 11.05
C GLU A 658 11.70 27.13 10.23
N LEU A 659 12.63 27.91 9.68
CA LEU A 659 13.81 27.40 8.99
C LEU A 659 14.70 26.57 9.92
N LEU A 660 14.97 27.03 11.14
CA LEU A 660 15.79 26.30 12.10
C LEU A 660 15.15 24.96 12.48
N VAL A 661 13.82 24.92 12.67
CA VAL A 661 13.08 23.68 12.97
C VAL A 661 13.17 22.70 11.80
N ARG A 662 12.97 23.14 10.56
CA ARG A 662 13.06 22.25 9.38
C ARG A 662 14.47 21.71 9.15
N LEU A 663 15.50 22.47 9.51
CA LEU A 663 16.90 22.02 9.41
C LEU A 663 17.23 21.03 10.54
N ASP A 664 16.72 21.25 11.74
CA ASP A 664 16.86 20.33 12.87
C ASP A 664 16.16 18.98 12.58
N ASP A 665 14.97 19.01 11.95
CA ASP A 665 14.25 17.82 11.48
C ASP A 665 15.03 17.03 10.41
N LEU A 666 15.87 17.70 9.62
CA LEU A 666 16.80 17.07 8.67
C LEU A 666 18.09 16.59 9.33
N GLY A 667 18.18 16.67 10.66
CA GLY A 667 19.30 16.21 11.49
C GLY A 667 20.44 17.22 11.62
N TRP A 668 20.20 18.51 11.34
CA TRP A 668 21.24 19.54 11.32
C TRP A 668 21.15 20.43 12.57
N SER A 669 21.89 20.07 13.61
CA SER A 669 21.94 20.87 14.84
C SER A 669 22.66 22.21 14.61
N THR A 670 21.99 23.33 14.89
CA THR A 670 22.62 24.66 14.99
C THR A 670 22.96 24.97 16.44
N GLY A 671 24.15 25.54 16.71
CA GLY A 671 24.58 25.84 18.07
C GLY A 671 23.84 27.05 18.66
N SER A 672 23.46 27.01 19.95
CA SER A 672 22.66 28.05 20.61
C SER A 672 23.32 29.44 20.58
N ASP A 673 24.65 29.49 20.70
CA ASP A 673 25.41 30.73 20.83
C ASP A 673 25.41 31.56 19.54
N GLU A 674 25.21 30.92 18.38
CA GLU A 674 25.13 31.59 17.07
C GLU A 674 23.73 32.12 16.77
N ILE A 675 22.70 31.43 17.28
CA ILE A 675 21.30 31.86 17.20
C ILE A 675 21.11 33.14 18.03
N GLU A 676 21.72 33.20 19.22
CA GLU A 676 21.69 34.40 20.05
C GLU A 676 22.30 35.62 19.34
N GLY A 677 23.41 35.47 18.62
CA GLY A 677 24.05 36.57 17.89
C GLY A 677 23.24 37.14 16.72
N ILE A 678 22.26 36.38 16.20
CA ILE A 678 21.35 36.83 15.14
C ILE A 678 20.13 37.53 15.75
N ILE A 679 19.68 37.06 16.91
CA ILE A 679 18.52 37.58 17.65
C ILE A 679 18.84 38.90 18.36
N THR A 680 20.06 39.06 18.91
CA THR A 680 20.59 40.34 19.42
C THR A 680 21.00 41.29 18.30
#